data_AF-X2LJU4-F1
#
_entry.id   AF-X2LJU4-F1
#
_cell.length_a   1.000
_cell.length_b   1.000
_cell.length_c   1.000
_cell.angle_alpha   90.00
_cell.angle_beta   90.00
_cell.angle_gamma   90.00
#
_symmetry.space_group_name_H-M   'P 1'
#
loop_
_entity.id
_entity.type
_entity.pdbx_description
1 polymer ?
#
loop_
_entity_poly.entity_id
_entity_poly.type
_entity_poly.pdbx_seq_one_letter_code
_entity_poly.pdbx_strand_id
1 'polypeptide(L)'
;MERKMILNKKLKLAYCVFLGCYGLSLHSSLAAYREPGQLGSPDSWKTAEFNRQWGLEAISAEFAYARGYTGKGVTIGVIDDAILSHPEFAGKLTRLDNGSYNFSYDKQDNMSFGTHGTHVAGIAAAKRDGSGMHGVAYDADIIGAKLNDFGNRNGREELIQSPARVINNSWGIPPAVRKDANGNTIWLPNGRPDYVAWVKTDVINEVMRNKSNLEWGSEQPVPTGGHSAMATLLRAAKHGKLIVFSAGNYNNYNIPEAQKSLPYAFPEVLNNYLIVTNLSNNDKLSVSSTSCGHTASFCVSAPGSSIYSSVGELVSNTGGAVNREAYNKGELTVKPDYGNMSGTSMAAPHVTGFAAVLMQRFPYMSAAQISAVIKTTATDLGEAGIDHLFGWGRVNLRDAINGPKMFITQEDIPQEFYVPGSYSEKQFVVNIPGLGNIVEAGTPVERRCTSGECDFDSWSNDIRGHGGLTKTGAGTLALLGNNTYSGDTWVKQGVLAINGSVASNVYIENGGTLAGDGTVGAFRAVRGGSVTPGNGIGTLHVLHDAVFDRGSQYNVEVADNGRSDKIEARRAFLYGGSVNVSLEHSKNLLSQNEAQSLLGNKYTILTTTDGVTGRFENANPSYPFVNVTLDYQGNDVGLGITRTAARFDSLASTENEKAVARAVETLNATEPVTETAKRSVAAPTAEALTALQGVEGEATAVTEATSPVAGHPVYESFLGFTSARELQQATRQLSGQIHADMASAQINESRNLRDTATERLRQAEGRRTASDIKADDNGAWAKLLGNWGHASGNNNATGYQTSTYGVLLGLDSELFDDGRLGVMTGYTRTSLDGGYQS
;
A
#
# COMPACT_ATOMS: atom_id res chain seq x y z
N MET A 1 -41.03 9.89 -25.71
CA MET A 1 -42.24 9.28 -26.29
C MET A 1 -41.81 8.12 -27.17
N GLU A 2 -42.59 7.03 -27.09
CA GLU A 2 -42.42 5.72 -27.69
C GLU A 2 -41.93 5.70 -29.15
N ARG A 3 -41.17 4.66 -29.51
CA ARG A 3 -41.76 3.47 -30.17
C ARG A 3 -40.77 2.31 -30.27
N LYS A 4 -41.19 1.15 -29.75
CA LYS A 4 -40.72 -0.17 -30.18
C LYS A 4 -41.19 -0.43 -31.62
N MET A 5 -40.41 -1.17 -32.40
CA MET A 5 -40.97 -2.28 -33.18
C MET A 5 -39.93 -3.37 -33.43
N ILE A 6 -40.32 -4.60 -33.13
CA ILE A 6 -39.63 -5.85 -33.42
C ILE A 6 -40.17 -6.35 -34.77
N LEU A 7 -39.33 -6.81 -35.72
CA LEU A 7 -39.27 -8.21 -36.21
C LEU A 7 -38.25 -8.40 -37.35
N ASN A 8 -37.76 -9.64 -37.41
CA ASN A 8 -36.65 -10.25 -38.13
C ASN A 8 -36.66 -10.26 -39.68
N LYS A 9 -35.43 -10.26 -40.22
CA LYS A 9 -34.87 -11.02 -41.38
C LYS A 9 -35.39 -10.71 -42.81
N LYS A 10 -34.57 -10.02 -43.63
CA LYS A 10 -33.47 -10.55 -44.48
C LYS A 10 -33.15 -9.56 -45.63
N LEU A 11 -31.87 -9.24 -45.76
CA LEU A 11 -31.10 -8.91 -46.98
C LEU A 11 -31.73 -8.02 -48.07
N LYS A 12 -31.22 -6.79 -48.21
CA LYS A 12 -30.74 -6.24 -49.51
C LYS A 12 -29.90 -4.98 -49.30
N LEU A 13 -28.67 -5.10 -49.77
CA LEU A 13 -27.66 -4.06 -49.95
C LEU A 13 -28.17 -3.03 -50.99
N ALA A 14 -28.14 -1.74 -50.69
CA ALA A 14 -28.26 -0.68 -51.68
C ALA A 14 -27.43 0.53 -51.28
N TYR A 15 -26.46 0.82 -52.14
CA TYR A 15 -25.52 1.94 -52.11
C TYR A 15 -26.23 3.29 -52.03
N CYS A 16 -25.69 4.20 -51.21
CA CYS A 16 -25.82 5.64 -51.45
C CYS A 16 -24.41 6.21 -51.68
N VAL A 17 -24.15 6.46 -52.95
CA VAL A 17 -23.02 7.25 -53.46
C VAL A 17 -23.35 8.71 -53.22
N PHE A 18 -22.50 9.42 -52.49
CA PHE A 18 -22.31 10.85 -52.69
C PHE A 18 -20.81 11.13 -52.84
N LEU A 19 -20.47 11.55 -54.06
CA LEU A 19 -19.16 12.06 -54.46
C LEU A 19 -18.84 13.35 -53.69
N GLY A 20 -17.55 13.47 -53.34
CA GLY A 20 -16.82 14.73 -53.51
C GLY A 20 -16.72 15.64 -52.28
N CYS A 21 -15.61 15.50 -51.54
CA CYS A 21 -14.69 16.61 -51.29
C CYS A 21 -13.43 16.05 -50.58
N TYR A 22 -12.39 15.73 -51.36
CA TYR A 22 -11.03 15.55 -50.82
C TYR A 22 -10.48 16.93 -50.45
N GLY A 23 -10.82 17.39 -49.25
CA GLY A 23 -9.99 18.35 -48.52
C GLY A 23 -8.92 17.55 -47.77
N LEU A 24 -7.68 17.58 -48.26
CA LEU A 24 -6.50 17.12 -47.52
C LEU A 24 -6.29 18.05 -46.31
N SER A 25 -7.07 17.87 -45.26
CA SER A 25 -6.70 18.34 -43.93
C SER A 25 -5.76 17.30 -43.35
N LEU A 26 -4.46 17.52 -43.51
CA LEU A 26 -3.43 16.91 -42.67
C LEU A 26 -3.71 17.36 -41.23
N HIS A 27 -4.59 16.66 -40.53
CA HIS A 27 -4.60 16.68 -39.08
C HIS A 27 -3.38 15.87 -38.66
N SER A 28 -2.27 16.57 -38.43
CA SER A 28 -1.19 16.06 -37.60
C SER A 28 -1.75 15.80 -36.21
N SER A 29 -2.31 14.61 -36.00
CA SER A 29 -2.49 14.10 -34.66
C SER A 29 -1.09 13.95 -34.07
N LEU A 30 -0.70 14.86 -33.17
CA LEU A 30 0.36 14.57 -32.21
C LEU A 30 -0.03 13.24 -31.55
N ALA A 31 0.66 12.16 -31.93
CA ALA A 31 0.47 10.88 -31.27
C ALA A 31 0.80 11.11 -29.79
N ALA A 32 -0.19 10.92 -28.91
CA ALA A 32 0.04 10.98 -27.48
C ALA A 32 1.17 10.01 -27.13
N TYR A 33 2.12 10.45 -26.29
CA TYR A 33 3.20 9.58 -25.81
C TYR A 33 2.62 8.30 -25.21
N ARG A 34 3.19 7.16 -25.60
CA ARG A 34 2.83 5.85 -25.08
C ARG A 34 4.02 5.28 -24.35
N GLU A 35 3.89 5.07 -23.04
CA GLU A 35 4.95 4.49 -22.22
C GLU A 35 5.30 3.08 -22.75
N PRO A 36 6.56 2.86 -23.17
CA PRO A 36 7.03 1.54 -23.59
C PRO A 36 7.42 0.62 -22.41
N GLY A 37 7.69 1.18 -21.23
CA GLY A 37 8.02 0.44 -20.02
C GLY A 37 6.90 -0.50 -19.56
N GLN A 38 7.31 -1.69 -19.11
CA GLN A 38 6.42 -2.75 -18.64
C GLN A 38 6.73 -3.07 -17.18
N LEU A 39 5.67 -3.16 -16.37
CA LEU A 39 5.82 -3.59 -14.98
C LEU A 39 6.42 -5.01 -14.91
N GLY A 40 7.29 -5.24 -13.94
CA GLY A 40 8.02 -6.49 -13.76
C GLY A 40 9.20 -6.71 -14.72
N SER A 41 9.43 -5.82 -15.70
CA SER A 41 10.54 -5.94 -16.67
C SER A 41 11.46 -4.71 -16.63
N PRO A 42 12.52 -4.70 -15.81
CA PRO A 42 13.46 -3.58 -15.72
C PRO A 42 14.04 -3.14 -17.07
N ASP A 43 14.45 -4.09 -17.92
CA ASP A 43 15.06 -3.76 -19.22
C ASP A 43 14.13 -2.99 -20.16
N SER A 44 12.81 -3.19 -20.04
CA SER A 44 11.82 -2.45 -20.85
C SER A 44 11.81 -0.94 -20.58
N TRP A 45 12.35 -0.49 -19.44
CA TRP A 45 12.43 0.92 -19.08
C TRP A 45 13.65 1.64 -19.65
N LYS A 46 14.64 0.89 -20.17
CA LYS A 46 15.90 1.42 -20.76
C LYS A 46 15.68 1.97 -22.18
N THR A 47 14.77 2.94 -22.31
CA THR A 47 14.45 3.60 -23.58
C THR A 47 15.57 4.52 -24.07
N ALA A 48 15.44 5.03 -25.30
CA ALA A 48 16.34 6.06 -25.81
C ALA A 48 16.40 7.29 -24.89
N GLU A 49 15.27 7.69 -24.30
CA GLU A 49 15.17 8.79 -23.33
C GLU A 49 15.87 8.47 -22.01
N PHE A 50 15.71 7.26 -21.47
CA PHE A 50 16.42 6.80 -20.27
C PHE A 50 17.94 6.77 -20.50
N ASN A 51 18.38 6.25 -21.64
CA ASN A 51 19.80 6.11 -21.96
C ASN A 51 20.49 7.45 -22.29
N ARG A 52 19.77 8.58 -22.30
CA ARG A 52 20.36 9.91 -22.50
C ARG A 52 21.20 10.36 -21.31
N GLN A 53 20.92 9.84 -20.12
CA GLN A 53 21.68 10.12 -18.91
C GLN A 53 22.09 8.82 -18.23
N TRP A 54 23.37 8.45 -18.37
CA TRP A 54 23.95 7.22 -17.82
C TRP A 54 23.71 7.04 -16.31
N GLY A 55 23.55 8.15 -15.58
CA GLY A 55 23.33 8.15 -14.14
C GLY A 55 22.07 7.38 -13.70
N LEU A 56 21.05 7.26 -14.56
CA LEU A 56 19.83 6.49 -14.25
C LEU A 56 20.12 5.00 -14.10
N GLU A 57 20.90 4.42 -15.02
CA GLU A 57 21.32 3.03 -14.95
C GLU A 57 22.30 2.78 -13.80
N ALA A 58 23.22 3.73 -13.56
CA ALA A 58 24.21 3.60 -12.50
C ALA A 58 23.61 3.53 -11.09
N ILE A 59 22.46 4.18 -10.87
CA ILE A 59 21.69 4.07 -9.62
C ILE A 59 20.61 2.97 -9.67
N SER A 60 20.54 2.20 -10.76
CA SER A 60 19.57 1.12 -10.98
C SER A 60 18.11 1.57 -10.93
N ALA A 61 17.80 2.73 -11.50
CA ALA A 61 16.45 3.32 -11.46
C ALA A 61 15.39 2.47 -12.18
N GLU A 62 15.78 1.71 -13.19
CA GLU A 62 14.88 0.84 -13.97
C GLU A 62 14.17 -0.21 -13.11
N PHE A 63 14.76 -0.64 -11.99
CA PHE A 63 14.15 -1.61 -11.08
C PHE A 63 13.01 -1.00 -10.28
N ALA A 64 13.13 0.28 -9.90
CA ALA A 64 12.06 1.01 -9.24
C ALA A 64 10.89 1.26 -10.21
N TYR A 65 11.19 1.65 -11.46
CA TYR A 65 10.18 1.88 -12.49
C TYR A 65 9.42 0.60 -12.84
N ALA A 66 10.12 -0.54 -12.94
CA ALA A 66 9.49 -1.84 -13.15
C ALA A 66 8.53 -2.24 -12.01
N ARG A 67 8.68 -1.67 -10.82
CA ARG A 67 7.74 -1.82 -9.70
C ARG A 67 6.70 -0.70 -9.60
N GLY A 68 6.70 0.25 -10.54
CA GLY A 68 5.74 1.35 -10.62
C GLY A 68 6.09 2.56 -9.73
N TYR A 69 7.31 2.65 -9.21
CA TYR A 69 7.75 3.77 -8.38
C TYR A 69 8.53 4.79 -9.22
N THR A 70 7.99 5.99 -9.34
CA THR A 70 8.40 7.04 -10.28
C THR A 70 8.55 8.42 -9.62
N GLY A 71 8.33 8.49 -8.30
CA GLY A 71 8.24 9.73 -7.52
C GLY A 71 6.84 10.35 -7.50
N LYS A 72 5.84 9.68 -8.08
CA LYS A 72 4.46 10.17 -8.17
C LYS A 72 3.88 10.52 -6.80
N GLY A 73 3.27 11.69 -6.70
CA GLY A 73 2.65 12.18 -5.46
C GLY A 73 3.66 12.69 -4.42
N VAL A 74 4.93 12.80 -4.78
CA VAL A 74 5.98 13.42 -3.96
C VAL A 74 6.36 14.77 -4.57
N THR A 75 6.50 15.77 -3.71
CA THR A 75 7.01 17.09 -4.09
C THR A 75 8.46 17.23 -3.66
N ILE A 76 9.33 17.63 -4.58
CA ILE A 76 10.73 17.96 -4.32
C ILE A 76 10.93 19.48 -4.29
N GLY A 77 11.77 19.93 -3.38
CA GLY A 77 12.25 21.30 -3.31
C GLY A 77 13.61 21.46 -3.97
N VAL A 78 13.83 22.57 -4.67
CA VAL A 78 15.13 22.92 -5.25
C VAL A 78 15.50 24.34 -4.83
N ILE A 79 16.56 24.48 -4.04
CA ILE A 79 17.15 25.78 -3.71
C ILE A 79 18.40 25.97 -4.55
N ASP A 80 18.29 26.83 -5.57
CA ASP A 80 19.33 27.01 -6.60
C ASP A 80 19.22 28.39 -7.27
N ASP A 81 19.82 28.55 -8.45
CA ASP A 81 19.45 29.57 -9.43
C ASP A 81 17.99 29.37 -9.91
N ALA A 82 17.45 30.37 -10.62
CA ALA A 82 16.09 30.28 -11.16
C ALA A 82 15.92 29.03 -12.06
N ILE A 83 14.81 28.31 -11.86
CA ILE A 83 14.42 27.21 -12.74
C ILE A 83 13.68 27.81 -13.94
N LEU A 84 14.09 27.47 -15.15
CA LEU A 84 13.57 28.07 -16.37
C LEU A 84 12.31 27.36 -16.85
N SER A 85 11.57 28.03 -17.74
CA SER A 85 10.37 27.41 -18.33
C SER A 85 10.85 26.43 -19.37
N HIS A 86 10.62 25.14 -19.12
CA HIS A 86 11.12 24.06 -19.93
C HIS A 86 9.99 23.06 -20.20
N PRO A 87 9.85 22.50 -21.41
CA PRO A 87 8.85 21.48 -21.71
C PRO A 87 8.88 20.29 -20.74
N GLU A 88 10.07 19.95 -20.25
CA GLU A 88 10.32 18.88 -19.25
C GLU A 88 9.60 19.09 -17.91
N PHE A 89 9.20 20.33 -17.61
CA PHE A 89 8.55 20.70 -16.35
C PHE A 89 7.08 21.10 -16.51
N ALA A 90 6.52 20.92 -17.72
CA ALA A 90 5.15 21.27 -18.01
C ALA A 90 4.18 20.60 -17.03
N GLY A 91 3.39 21.41 -16.33
CA GLY A 91 2.36 20.93 -15.39
C GLY A 91 2.85 20.55 -13.99
N LYS A 92 4.16 20.64 -13.70
CA LYS A 92 4.71 20.21 -12.40
C LYS A 92 5.65 21.19 -11.68
N LEU A 93 6.02 22.30 -12.31
CA LEU A 93 6.91 23.30 -11.69
C LEU A 93 6.12 24.45 -11.08
N THR A 94 6.32 24.65 -9.78
CA THR A 94 5.93 25.86 -9.04
C THR A 94 7.18 26.68 -8.72
N ARG A 95 7.19 27.97 -9.07
CA ARG A 95 8.29 28.89 -8.71
C ARG A 95 7.84 29.82 -7.60
N LEU A 96 8.72 30.02 -6.63
CA LEU A 96 8.53 30.96 -5.53
C LEU A 96 9.29 32.28 -5.74
N ASP A 97 9.98 32.41 -6.87
CA ASP A 97 10.59 33.66 -7.32
C ASP A 97 9.64 34.47 -8.23
N ASN A 98 9.98 35.74 -8.44
CA ASN A 98 9.22 36.65 -9.30
C ASN A 98 9.45 36.43 -10.82
N GLY A 99 10.05 35.31 -11.22
CA GLY A 99 10.40 35.01 -12.61
C GLY A 99 11.68 35.70 -13.11
N SER A 100 12.46 36.34 -12.24
CA SER A 100 13.73 36.97 -12.62
C SER A 100 14.82 35.94 -12.93
N TYR A 101 15.42 36.05 -14.12
CA TYR A 101 16.55 35.23 -14.52
C TYR A 101 17.84 35.62 -13.78
N ASN A 102 18.78 34.68 -13.69
CA ASN A 102 20.09 34.91 -13.11
C ASN A 102 21.04 35.35 -14.22
N PHE A 103 21.55 36.58 -14.15
CA PHE A 103 22.51 37.11 -15.11
C PHE A 103 23.83 37.45 -14.42
N SER A 104 24.94 37.16 -15.10
CA SER A 104 26.25 37.73 -14.80
C SER A 104 26.77 38.51 -16.00
N TYR A 105 27.63 39.49 -15.74
CA TYR A 105 28.19 40.39 -16.76
C TYR A 105 29.71 40.31 -16.66
N ASP A 106 30.39 40.13 -17.78
CA ASP A 106 31.85 40.22 -17.80
C ASP A 106 32.32 41.70 -17.86
N LYS A 107 33.65 41.92 -17.86
CA LYS A 107 34.23 43.27 -17.92
C LYS A 107 33.94 44.00 -19.25
N GLN A 108 33.44 43.28 -20.26
CA GLN A 108 33.06 43.77 -21.57
C GLN A 108 31.52 43.90 -21.71
N ASP A 109 30.78 43.75 -20.60
CA ASP A 109 29.31 43.82 -20.52
C ASP A 109 28.57 42.72 -21.31
N ASN A 110 29.25 41.62 -21.64
CA ASN A 110 28.59 40.44 -22.20
C ASN A 110 27.76 39.75 -21.11
N MET A 111 26.52 39.41 -21.43
CA MET A 111 25.60 38.72 -20.53
C MET A 111 25.82 37.21 -20.55
N SER A 112 25.94 36.62 -19.37
CA SER A 112 25.87 35.17 -19.16
C SER A 112 24.61 34.81 -18.37
N PHE A 113 23.94 33.75 -18.81
CA PHE A 113 22.62 33.32 -18.35
C PHE A 113 22.71 32.07 -17.47
N GLY A 114 22.15 32.15 -16.27
CA GLY A 114 22.16 31.07 -15.29
C GLY A 114 21.16 29.98 -15.64
N THR A 115 21.66 28.80 -16.01
CA THR A 115 20.85 27.61 -16.29
C THR A 115 21.00 26.49 -15.25
N HIS A 116 21.81 26.71 -14.21
CA HIS A 116 22.21 25.68 -13.24
C HIS A 116 21.01 25.04 -12.53
N GLY A 117 20.08 25.85 -12.01
CA GLY A 117 18.87 25.35 -11.34
C GLY A 117 17.95 24.53 -12.24
N THR A 118 17.91 24.83 -13.54
CA THR A 118 17.15 24.05 -14.55
C THR A 118 17.80 22.70 -14.79
N HIS A 119 19.13 22.64 -14.84
CA HIS A 119 19.87 21.40 -14.99
C HIS A 119 19.66 20.48 -13.79
N VAL A 120 19.77 21.04 -12.58
CA VAL A 120 19.52 20.37 -11.31
C VAL A 120 18.09 19.82 -11.23
N ALA A 121 17.09 20.64 -11.55
CA ALA A 121 15.68 20.23 -11.55
C ALA A 121 15.40 19.11 -12.57
N GLY A 122 16.04 19.17 -13.75
CA GLY A 122 15.91 18.14 -14.78
C GLY A 122 16.42 16.77 -14.34
N ILE A 123 17.58 16.72 -13.68
CA ILE A 123 18.14 15.47 -13.15
C ILE A 123 17.21 14.83 -12.13
N ALA A 124 16.66 15.64 -11.23
CA ALA A 124 15.79 15.14 -10.18
C ALA A 124 14.44 14.69 -10.73
N ALA A 125 13.80 15.51 -11.58
CA ALA A 125 12.43 15.33 -11.98
C ALA A 125 12.08 15.96 -13.35
N ALA A 126 12.89 15.88 -14.40
CA ALA A 126 12.38 16.07 -15.77
C ALA A 126 11.32 15.00 -16.08
N LYS A 127 10.26 15.34 -16.82
CA LYS A 127 9.17 14.41 -17.11
C LYS A 127 9.64 13.32 -18.05
N ARG A 128 8.89 12.24 -18.11
CA ARG A 128 9.10 11.17 -19.07
C ARG A 128 8.06 11.27 -20.17
N ASP A 129 8.47 11.63 -21.38
CA ASP A 129 7.56 11.89 -22.50
C ASP A 129 8.06 11.40 -23.86
N GLY A 130 9.16 10.63 -23.87
CA GLY A 130 9.78 10.09 -25.07
C GLY A 130 10.68 11.09 -25.81
N SER A 131 10.85 12.30 -25.29
CA SER A 131 11.69 13.36 -25.85
C SER A 131 12.82 13.71 -24.88
N GLY A 132 13.90 14.31 -25.39
CA GLY A 132 14.96 14.84 -24.53
C GLY A 132 15.56 13.82 -23.55
N MET A 133 15.34 14.06 -22.25
CA MET A 133 15.77 13.24 -21.12
C MET A 133 14.73 13.33 -20.00
N HIS A 134 14.73 12.36 -19.09
CA HIS A 134 13.88 12.40 -17.90
C HIS A 134 14.70 12.32 -16.62
N GLY A 135 14.11 12.82 -15.52
CA GLY A 135 14.71 12.77 -14.20
C GLY A 135 14.54 11.41 -13.52
N VAL A 136 15.19 11.25 -12.36
CA VAL A 136 15.06 10.04 -11.53
C VAL A 136 13.63 9.88 -11.00
N ALA A 137 12.99 10.96 -10.57
CA ALA A 137 11.61 10.99 -10.10
C ALA A 137 10.73 11.73 -11.11
N TYR A 138 10.57 11.15 -12.31
CA TYR A 138 9.96 11.85 -13.44
C TYR A 138 8.49 12.25 -13.24
N ASP A 139 7.77 11.64 -12.29
CA ASP A 139 6.39 12.00 -11.92
C ASP A 139 6.29 12.86 -10.64
N ALA A 140 7.42 13.27 -10.05
CA ALA A 140 7.41 14.17 -8.89
C ALA A 140 7.13 15.63 -9.29
N ASP A 141 6.47 16.36 -8.38
CA ASP A 141 6.28 17.81 -8.50
C ASP A 141 7.52 18.58 -8.03
N ILE A 142 7.76 19.77 -8.59
CA ILE A 142 8.93 20.59 -8.30
C ILE A 142 8.49 21.94 -7.74
N ILE A 143 9.07 22.31 -6.60
CA ILE A 143 9.00 23.68 -6.08
C ILE A 143 10.40 24.29 -6.07
N GLY A 144 10.60 25.33 -6.87
CA GLY A 144 11.87 26.06 -6.99
C GLY A 144 11.89 27.33 -6.15
N ALA A 145 12.97 27.53 -5.40
CA ALA A 145 13.27 28.78 -4.70
C ALA A 145 14.69 29.25 -5.02
N LYS A 146 14.86 30.55 -5.27
CA LYS A 146 16.17 31.14 -5.52
C LYS A 146 17.00 31.23 -4.24
N LEU A 147 18.27 30.85 -4.30
CA LEU A 147 19.19 30.99 -3.17
C LEU A 147 19.34 32.46 -2.75
N ASN A 148 19.60 33.35 -3.71
CA ASN A 148 19.72 34.79 -3.49
C ASN A 148 18.65 35.52 -4.30
N ASP A 149 17.51 35.80 -3.68
CA ASP A 149 16.44 36.59 -4.28
C ASP A 149 16.29 37.92 -3.55
N PHE A 150 16.72 39.01 -4.22
CA PHE A 150 16.58 40.37 -3.70
C PHE A 150 15.15 40.90 -3.85
N GLY A 151 14.31 40.26 -4.68
CA GLY A 151 12.92 40.61 -4.96
C GLY A 151 11.90 39.85 -4.10
N ASN A 152 12.16 38.59 -3.73
CA ASN A 152 11.42 37.83 -2.71
C ASN A 152 12.37 37.28 -1.63
N ARG A 153 12.48 37.97 -0.50
CA ARG A 153 13.36 37.54 0.61
C ARG A 153 12.86 36.29 1.35
N ASN A 154 11.66 35.80 1.05
CA ASN A 154 10.99 34.73 1.79
C ASN A 154 10.79 33.43 1.00
N GLY A 155 11.12 33.37 -0.30
CA GLY A 155 10.87 32.19 -1.14
C GLY A 155 11.48 30.88 -0.60
N ARG A 156 12.62 30.95 0.12
CA ARG A 156 13.19 29.78 0.80
C ARG A 156 12.33 29.29 1.96
N GLU A 157 11.77 30.21 2.73
CA GLU A 157 10.88 29.86 3.86
C GLU A 157 9.55 29.31 3.35
N GLU A 158 8.99 29.90 2.30
CA GLU A 158 7.79 29.39 1.62
C GLU A 158 7.99 27.95 1.12
N LEU A 159 9.15 27.64 0.53
CA LEU A 159 9.49 26.27 0.13
C LEU A 159 9.48 25.31 1.32
N ILE A 160 9.97 25.75 2.46
CA ILE A 160 10.04 24.91 3.66
C ILE A 160 8.68 24.70 4.30
N GLN A 161 7.75 25.64 4.16
CA GLN A 161 6.35 25.46 4.58
C GLN A 161 5.52 24.70 3.55
N SER A 162 6.02 24.52 2.33
CA SER A 162 5.33 23.77 1.29
C SER A 162 5.27 22.25 1.59
N PRO A 163 4.51 21.46 0.81
CA PRO A 163 4.50 20.00 0.92
C PRO A 163 5.83 19.30 0.54
N ALA A 164 6.87 20.03 0.11
CA ALA A 164 8.14 19.42 -0.28
C ALA A 164 8.75 18.59 0.86
N ARG A 165 9.03 17.29 0.61
CA ARG A 165 9.56 16.37 1.63
C ARG A 165 11.07 16.22 1.59
N VAL A 166 11.67 16.49 0.44
CA VAL A 166 13.12 16.48 0.21
C VAL A 166 13.51 17.78 -0.51
N ILE A 167 14.63 18.37 -0.10
CA ILE A 167 15.11 19.65 -0.62
C ILE A 167 16.55 19.49 -1.12
N ASN A 168 16.74 19.69 -2.41
CA ASN A 168 18.05 19.74 -3.06
C ASN A 168 18.75 21.09 -2.80
N ASN A 169 20.01 21.02 -2.42
CA ASN A 169 20.89 22.17 -2.25
C ASN A 169 22.21 21.93 -3.00
N SER A 170 22.36 22.58 -4.16
CA SER A 170 23.52 22.42 -5.05
C SER A 170 24.40 23.69 -5.09
N TRP A 171 24.71 24.25 -3.91
CA TRP A 171 25.47 25.49 -3.75
C TRP A 171 26.56 25.37 -2.68
N GLY A 172 27.48 26.32 -2.62
CA GLY A 172 28.51 26.33 -1.59
C GLY A 172 29.44 27.52 -1.62
N ILE A 173 30.33 27.61 -0.63
CA ILE A 173 31.28 28.71 -0.48
C ILE A 173 32.69 28.15 -0.70
N PRO A 174 33.40 28.52 -1.78
CA PRO A 174 34.71 27.93 -2.07
C PRO A 174 35.77 28.29 -1.03
N PRO A 175 36.71 27.37 -0.74
CA PRO A 175 37.93 27.71 -0.02
C PRO A 175 38.78 28.69 -0.83
N ALA A 176 39.70 29.36 -0.15
CA ALA A 176 40.69 30.18 -0.80
C ALA A 176 41.55 29.32 -1.76
N VAL A 177 41.95 29.92 -2.88
CA VAL A 177 42.88 29.31 -3.83
C VAL A 177 44.30 29.76 -3.49
N ARG A 178 45.27 28.84 -3.50
CA ARG A 178 46.68 29.18 -3.29
C ARG A 178 47.19 30.03 -4.44
N LYS A 179 47.97 31.05 -4.08
CA LYS A 179 48.55 32.01 -5.02
C LYS A 179 50.07 31.96 -4.97
N ASP A 180 50.70 32.17 -6.12
CA ASP A 180 52.15 32.35 -6.21
C ASP A 180 52.59 33.70 -5.62
N ALA A 181 53.90 33.97 -5.62
CA ALA A 181 54.47 35.22 -5.10
C ALA A 181 53.99 36.48 -5.86
N ASN A 182 53.46 36.32 -7.08
CA ASN A 182 52.94 37.40 -7.91
C ASN A 182 51.41 37.56 -7.77
N GLY A 183 50.76 36.74 -6.93
CA GLY A 183 49.31 36.77 -6.71
C GLY A 183 48.48 36.01 -7.75
N ASN A 184 49.11 35.24 -8.64
CA ASN A 184 48.41 34.41 -9.62
C ASN A 184 47.99 33.08 -9.00
N THR A 185 46.86 32.53 -9.45
CA THR A 185 46.39 31.20 -9.05
C THR A 185 47.42 30.13 -9.37
N ILE A 186 47.74 29.29 -8.39
CA ILE A 186 48.49 28.05 -8.60
C ILE A 186 47.54 27.00 -9.19
N TRP A 187 47.90 26.46 -10.35
CA TRP A 187 47.16 25.41 -11.03
C TRP A 187 47.88 24.07 -10.85
N LEU A 188 47.13 23.04 -10.50
CA LEU A 188 47.60 21.66 -10.40
C LEU A 188 47.79 21.07 -11.82
N PRO A 189 48.61 20.00 -11.98
CA PRO A 189 48.86 19.36 -13.28
C PRO A 189 47.59 18.89 -14.01
N ASN A 190 46.50 18.66 -13.29
CA ASN A 190 45.19 18.28 -13.83
C ASN A 190 44.34 19.49 -14.29
N GLY A 191 44.92 20.70 -14.35
CA GLY A 191 44.24 21.92 -14.79
C GLY A 191 43.27 22.52 -13.77
N ARG A 192 43.29 22.05 -12.51
CA ARG A 192 42.42 22.53 -11.43
C ARG A 192 43.14 23.56 -10.56
N PRO A 193 42.45 24.53 -9.94
CA PRO A 193 43.07 25.38 -8.94
C PRO A 193 43.56 24.55 -7.74
N ASP A 194 44.70 24.93 -7.18
CA ASP A 194 45.17 24.40 -5.90
C ASP A 194 44.44 25.10 -4.75
N TYR A 195 43.36 24.49 -4.28
CA TYR A 195 42.59 25.00 -3.15
C TYR A 195 43.33 24.78 -1.83
N VAL A 196 43.25 25.76 -0.94
CA VAL A 196 43.64 25.60 0.46
C VAL A 196 42.75 24.53 1.08
N ALA A 197 43.37 23.46 1.57
CA ALA A 197 42.66 22.37 2.22
C ALA A 197 42.05 22.85 3.55
N TRP A 198 40.78 22.54 3.76
CA TRP A 198 40.16 22.73 5.07
C TRP A 198 40.50 21.59 6.01
N VAL A 199 40.45 21.91 7.31
CA VAL A 199 40.65 20.95 8.38
C VAL A 199 39.34 20.78 9.14
N LYS A 200 39.01 19.54 9.54
CA LYS A 200 37.78 19.17 10.25
C LYS A 200 37.46 20.12 11.42
N THR A 201 38.47 20.43 12.24
CA THR A 201 38.31 21.29 13.41
C THR A 201 37.89 22.71 13.02
N ASP A 202 38.42 23.27 11.94
CA ASP A 202 38.12 24.64 11.52
C ASP A 202 36.68 24.78 11.00
N VAL A 203 36.25 23.83 10.16
CA VAL A 203 34.88 23.82 9.61
C VAL A 203 33.83 23.58 10.70
N ILE A 204 34.12 22.72 11.69
CA ILE A 204 33.22 22.51 12.83
C ILE A 204 33.19 23.75 13.73
N ASN A 205 34.35 24.34 14.04
CA ASN A 205 34.42 25.55 14.87
C ASN A 205 33.64 26.72 14.24
N GLU A 206 33.60 26.82 12.92
CA GLU A 206 32.81 27.83 12.23
C GLU A 206 31.31 27.69 12.46
N VAL A 207 30.78 26.48 12.39
CA VAL A 207 29.36 26.22 12.71
C VAL A 207 29.10 26.47 14.19
N MET A 208 29.97 25.99 15.07
CA MET A 208 29.82 26.13 16.52
C MET A 208 29.82 27.59 16.97
N ARG A 209 30.66 28.45 16.37
CA ARG A 209 30.66 29.91 16.63
C ARG A 209 29.30 30.57 16.32
N ASN A 210 28.56 30.03 15.36
CA ASN A 210 27.26 30.54 14.94
C ASN A 210 26.07 29.80 15.56
N LYS A 211 26.30 28.79 16.42
CA LYS A 211 25.26 27.89 16.94
C LYS A 211 24.06 28.65 17.51
N SER A 212 24.26 29.58 18.45
CA SER A 212 23.17 30.33 19.07
C SER A 212 22.33 31.14 18.08
N ASN A 213 22.96 31.74 17.06
CA ASN A 213 22.26 32.51 16.04
C ASN A 213 21.44 31.60 15.10
N LEU A 214 22.00 30.43 14.76
CA LEU A 214 21.32 29.42 13.93
C LEU A 214 20.13 28.81 14.67
N GLU A 215 20.31 28.49 15.95
CA GLU A 215 19.26 27.96 16.82
C GLU A 215 18.10 28.95 16.93
N TRP A 216 18.39 30.19 17.36
CA TRP A 216 17.40 31.27 17.43
C TRP A 216 16.67 31.47 16.11
N GLY A 217 17.42 31.57 15.00
CA GLY A 217 16.86 31.79 13.66
C GLY A 217 16.05 30.59 13.13
N SER A 218 16.32 29.37 13.60
CA SER A 218 15.54 28.17 13.23
C SER A 218 14.22 28.05 13.99
N GLU A 219 14.07 28.76 15.10
CA GLU A 219 12.92 28.67 16.01
C GLU A 219 11.96 29.86 15.88
N GLN A 220 12.38 30.96 15.26
CA GLN A 220 11.52 32.12 15.06
C GLN A 220 10.26 31.75 14.24
N PRO A 221 9.09 32.35 14.48
CA PRO A 221 7.99 32.28 13.52
C PRO A 221 8.45 32.68 12.12
N VAL A 222 7.89 32.07 11.07
CA VAL A 222 8.28 32.34 9.66
C VAL A 222 8.31 33.86 9.44
N PRO A 223 9.47 34.49 9.20
CA PRO A 223 9.59 35.92 9.41
C PRO A 223 9.22 36.70 8.17
N THR A 224 8.84 37.96 8.38
CA THR A 224 8.71 39.00 7.34
C THR A 224 10.07 39.53 6.86
N GLY A 225 11.20 38.95 7.30
CA GLY A 225 12.56 39.32 6.93
C GLY A 225 13.51 38.11 6.87
N GLY A 226 14.36 38.06 5.84
CA GLY A 226 15.16 36.86 5.53
C GLY A 226 16.18 36.48 6.61
N HIS A 227 16.07 35.26 7.15
CA HIS A 227 17.12 34.61 7.92
C HIS A 227 18.21 34.03 7.01
N SER A 228 19.35 33.65 7.62
CA SER A 228 20.43 32.97 6.89
C SER A 228 19.92 31.65 6.31
N ALA A 229 20.38 31.29 5.11
CA ALA A 229 19.99 30.04 4.46
C ALA A 229 20.24 28.81 5.36
N MET A 230 21.26 28.86 6.22
CA MET A 230 21.56 27.77 7.17
C MET A 230 20.50 27.62 8.27
N ALA A 231 20.00 28.72 8.85
CA ALA A 231 18.94 28.65 9.86
C ALA A 231 17.62 28.11 9.26
N THR A 232 17.34 28.52 8.02
CA THR A 232 16.22 28.04 7.21
C THR A 232 16.33 26.53 6.94
N LEU A 233 17.50 26.01 6.53
CA LEU A 233 17.71 24.57 6.35
C LEU A 233 17.64 23.78 7.66
N LEU A 234 18.18 24.33 8.76
CA LEU A 234 18.09 23.71 10.08
C LEU A 234 16.63 23.56 10.52
N ARG A 235 15.82 24.61 10.33
CA ARG A 235 14.37 24.57 10.56
C ARG A 235 13.69 23.48 9.73
N ALA A 236 13.98 23.40 8.44
CA ALA A 236 13.42 22.38 7.56
C ALA A 236 13.74 20.96 8.05
N ALA A 237 14.99 20.72 8.46
CA ALA A 237 15.42 19.44 9.01
C ALA A 237 14.76 19.13 10.36
N LYS A 238 14.60 20.13 11.25
CA LYS A 238 13.84 19.99 12.52
C LYS A 238 12.36 19.64 12.26
N HIS A 239 11.79 20.05 11.12
CA HIS A 239 10.42 19.74 10.71
C HIS A 239 10.29 18.49 9.81
N GLY A 240 11.27 17.59 9.83
CA GLY A 240 11.14 16.27 9.20
C GLY A 240 11.33 16.26 7.69
N LYS A 241 11.98 17.28 7.11
CA LYS A 241 12.34 17.31 5.68
C LYS A 241 13.77 16.83 5.47
N LEU A 242 13.99 16.05 4.42
CA LEU A 242 15.33 15.59 4.03
C LEU A 242 16.09 16.70 3.30
N ILE A 243 17.25 17.09 3.81
CA ILE A 243 18.14 18.07 3.21
C ILE A 243 19.26 17.33 2.48
N VAL A 244 19.21 17.35 1.14
CA VAL A 244 20.25 16.76 0.28
C VAL A 244 21.19 17.87 -0.17
N PHE A 245 22.48 17.72 0.10
CA PHE A 245 23.47 18.77 -0.14
C PHE A 245 24.67 18.25 -0.94
N SER A 246 25.03 18.93 -2.03
CA SER A 246 26.29 18.69 -2.74
C SER A 246 27.51 18.91 -1.83
N ALA A 247 28.49 17.99 -1.84
CA ALA A 247 29.68 18.07 -0.98
C ALA A 247 30.60 19.27 -1.25
N GLY A 248 30.62 19.77 -2.49
CA GLY A 248 31.54 20.81 -2.97
C GLY A 248 32.34 20.37 -4.18
N ASN A 249 33.03 21.31 -4.84
CA ASN A 249 33.79 21.06 -6.07
C ASN A 249 35.25 21.51 -5.93
N TYR A 250 35.87 21.24 -4.78
CA TYR A 250 37.16 21.85 -4.38
C TYR A 250 38.32 20.85 -4.31
N ASN A 251 38.28 19.87 -5.21
CA ASN A 251 39.18 18.73 -5.32
C ASN A 251 38.96 17.66 -4.24
N ASN A 252 39.25 16.40 -4.59
CA ASN A 252 38.92 15.23 -3.78
C ASN A 252 39.78 15.05 -2.53
N TYR A 253 40.89 15.78 -2.42
CA TYR A 253 41.66 15.86 -1.17
C TYR A 253 40.99 16.75 -0.12
N ASN A 254 39.97 17.53 -0.50
CA ASN A 254 39.30 18.46 0.40
C ASN A 254 38.08 17.80 1.05
N ILE A 255 37.59 18.45 2.12
CA ILE A 255 36.44 18.01 2.92
C ILE A 255 35.26 18.98 2.77
N PRO A 256 34.03 18.58 3.14
CA PRO A 256 32.86 19.45 3.04
C PRO A 256 32.97 20.72 3.90
N GLU A 257 32.37 21.79 3.42
CA GLU A 257 32.34 23.11 4.07
C GLU A 257 31.41 23.18 5.31
N ALA A 258 31.47 24.30 6.03
CA ALA A 258 30.76 24.52 7.28
C ALA A 258 29.24 24.26 7.18
N GLN A 259 28.57 24.67 6.09
CA GLN A 259 27.12 24.48 5.94
C GLN A 259 26.69 23.00 5.94
N LYS A 260 27.58 22.09 5.54
CA LYS A 260 27.35 20.64 5.54
C LYS A 260 27.64 20.00 6.90
N SER A 261 28.23 20.77 7.82
CA SER A 261 28.64 20.34 9.16
C SER A 261 27.62 20.70 10.24
N LEU A 262 26.42 21.20 9.87
CA LEU A 262 25.34 21.52 10.79
C LEU A 262 25.03 20.41 11.82
N PRO A 263 25.01 19.11 11.45
CA PRO A 263 24.81 18.03 12.42
C PRO A 263 25.80 18.00 13.59
N TYR A 264 27.02 18.56 13.46
CA TYR A 264 27.96 18.66 14.58
C TYR A 264 27.52 19.67 15.66
N ALA A 265 26.74 20.69 15.29
CA ALA A 265 26.16 21.63 16.24
C ALA A 265 24.77 21.19 16.72
N PHE A 266 24.04 20.46 15.87
CA PHE A 266 22.65 20.03 16.04
C PHE A 266 22.51 18.53 15.67
N PRO A 267 23.00 17.62 16.51
CA PRO A 267 23.04 16.19 16.18
C PRO A 267 21.66 15.57 15.97
N GLU A 268 20.60 16.15 16.53
CA GLU A 268 19.21 15.70 16.37
C GLU A 268 18.71 15.76 14.93
N VAL A 269 19.28 16.62 14.08
CA VAL A 269 18.89 16.72 12.66
C VAL A 269 19.72 15.83 11.72
N LEU A 270 20.70 15.08 12.24
CA LEU A 270 21.65 14.32 11.42
C LEU A 270 20.95 13.40 10.41
N ASN A 271 19.91 12.69 10.83
CA ASN A 271 19.21 11.75 9.95
C ASN A 271 18.42 12.44 8.83
N ASN A 272 18.16 13.75 8.96
CA ASN A 272 17.52 14.58 7.94
C ASN A 272 18.52 15.36 7.08
N TYR A 273 19.82 15.03 7.17
CA TYR A 273 20.88 15.60 6.33
C TYR A 273 21.59 14.49 5.55
N LEU A 274 21.86 14.74 4.26
CA LEU A 274 22.57 13.81 3.40
C LEU A 274 23.52 14.57 2.46
N ILE A 275 24.82 14.30 2.58
CA ILE A 275 25.86 14.91 1.74
C ILE A 275 26.12 14.04 0.52
N VAL A 276 26.36 14.65 -0.64
CA VAL A 276 26.49 13.91 -1.90
C VAL A 276 27.77 14.28 -2.65
N THR A 277 28.60 13.27 -2.91
CA THR A 277 29.83 13.38 -3.73
C THR A 277 29.58 12.99 -5.18
N ASN A 278 30.49 13.39 -6.08
CA ASN A 278 30.36 13.23 -7.52
C ASN A 278 31.20 12.07 -8.06
N LEU A 279 30.51 11.09 -8.64
CA LEU A 279 31.11 9.98 -9.39
C LEU A 279 31.20 10.25 -10.89
N SER A 280 32.29 9.79 -11.50
CA SER A 280 32.36 9.54 -12.94
C SER A 280 31.71 8.19 -13.32
N ASN A 281 31.50 7.97 -14.61
CA ASN A 281 30.83 6.79 -15.17
C ASN A 281 31.54 5.44 -14.96
N ASN A 282 32.64 5.42 -14.22
CA ASN A 282 33.43 4.25 -13.87
C ASN A 282 33.57 4.09 -12.35
N ASP A 283 32.62 4.66 -11.59
CA ASP A 283 32.56 4.62 -10.12
C ASP A 283 33.76 5.21 -9.39
N LYS A 284 34.56 6.03 -10.08
CA LYS A 284 35.61 6.81 -9.44
C LYS A 284 35.05 8.13 -8.91
N LEU A 285 35.50 8.52 -7.72
CA LEU A 285 35.29 9.87 -7.22
C LEU A 285 35.97 10.85 -8.18
N SER A 286 35.19 11.79 -8.72
CA SER A 286 35.71 12.79 -9.65
C SER A 286 36.82 13.59 -8.96
N VAL A 287 37.93 13.83 -9.64
CA VAL A 287 39.02 14.70 -9.14
C VAL A 287 38.52 16.09 -8.77
N SER A 288 37.39 16.50 -9.33
CA SER A 288 36.74 17.77 -9.03
C SER A 288 35.88 17.77 -7.76
N SER A 289 35.36 16.60 -7.37
CA SER A 289 34.48 16.44 -6.21
C SER A 289 35.24 16.77 -4.95
N THR A 290 34.61 17.46 -3.99
CA THR A 290 35.01 17.34 -2.59
C THR A 290 34.66 15.93 -2.09
N SER A 291 35.49 15.33 -1.24
CA SER A 291 35.23 14.01 -0.64
C SER A 291 34.16 14.08 0.46
N CYS A 292 33.68 12.94 0.96
CA CYS A 292 32.77 12.92 2.11
C CYS A 292 33.44 13.44 3.39
N GLY A 293 34.75 13.23 3.55
CA GLY A 293 35.55 13.71 4.68
C GLY A 293 34.93 13.35 6.04
N HIS A 294 34.84 14.33 6.92
CA HIS A 294 34.24 14.16 8.26
C HIS A 294 32.73 13.92 8.24
N THR A 295 32.04 14.11 7.10
CA THR A 295 30.60 13.88 6.97
C THR A 295 30.25 12.45 6.53
N ALA A 296 31.24 11.56 6.39
CA ALA A 296 31.07 10.21 5.83
C ALA A 296 29.90 9.40 6.41
N SER A 297 29.63 9.54 7.71
CA SER A 297 28.52 8.83 8.39
C SER A 297 27.11 9.26 7.89
N PHE A 298 26.99 10.42 7.23
CA PHE A 298 25.78 10.93 6.59
C PHE A 298 26.05 11.42 5.16
N CYS A 299 26.95 10.74 4.45
CA CYS A 299 27.33 11.04 3.07
C CYS A 299 27.15 9.82 2.16
N VAL A 300 26.74 10.05 0.92
CA VAL A 300 26.63 9.05 -0.15
C VAL A 300 27.26 9.59 -1.43
N SER A 301 27.46 8.71 -2.40
CA SER A 301 28.00 9.06 -3.71
C SER A 301 26.94 8.87 -4.80
N ALA A 302 26.95 9.74 -5.82
CA ALA A 302 26.03 9.61 -6.95
C ALA A 302 26.68 10.10 -8.27
N PRO A 303 26.12 9.70 -9.43
CA PRO A 303 26.55 10.18 -10.73
C PRO A 303 26.53 11.71 -10.82
N GLY A 304 27.66 12.35 -11.14
CA GLY A 304 27.73 13.80 -11.25
C GLY A 304 28.66 14.32 -12.33
N SER A 305 29.28 13.45 -13.13
CA SER A 305 30.19 13.84 -14.21
C SER A 305 29.59 13.54 -15.59
N SER A 306 29.65 14.53 -16.48
CA SER A 306 29.04 14.50 -17.82
C SER A 306 27.57 14.11 -17.80
N ILE A 307 26.79 14.81 -16.96
CA ILE A 307 25.35 14.57 -16.81
C ILE A 307 24.58 15.43 -17.80
N TYR A 308 23.81 14.78 -18.67
CA TYR A 308 22.97 15.43 -19.68
C TYR A 308 21.59 15.76 -19.11
N SER A 309 21.22 17.03 -19.05
CA SER A 309 19.94 17.48 -18.48
C SER A 309 19.42 18.74 -19.17
N SER A 310 18.19 19.13 -18.83
CA SER A 310 17.53 20.34 -19.32
C SER A 310 18.31 21.60 -18.95
N VAL A 311 18.53 22.46 -19.93
CA VAL A 311 19.11 23.81 -19.77
C VAL A 311 18.26 24.83 -20.52
N GLY A 312 18.68 26.08 -20.51
CA GLY A 312 18.15 27.08 -21.41
C GLY A 312 19.25 27.95 -21.98
N GLU A 313 19.00 28.49 -23.16
CA GLU A 313 19.83 29.47 -23.82
C GLU A 313 19.04 30.79 -23.94
N LEU A 314 19.73 31.91 -23.73
CA LEU A 314 19.16 33.23 -24.00
C LEU A 314 19.41 33.58 -25.47
N VAL A 315 18.34 33.73 -26.26
CA VAL A 315 18.42 34.01 -27.69
C VAL A 315 17.75 35.34 -28.03
N SER A 316 18.31 36.04 -29.01
CA SER A 316 17.71 37.28 -29.51
C SER A 316 16.56 36.98 -30.47
N ASN A 317 15.39 37.53 -30.18
CA ASN A 317 14.21 37.50 -31.06
C ASN A 317 14.42 38.35 -32.33
N THR A 318 15.40 39.26 -32.32
CA THR A 318 15.74 40.18 -33.41
C THR A 318 16.96 39.73 -34.22
N GLY A 319 17.61 38.61 -33.82
CA GLY A 319 18.88 38.16 -34.41
C GLY A 319 20.09 39.03 -34.04
N GLY A 320 19.92 39.95 -33.09
CA GLY A 320 20.95 40.85 -32.58
C GLY A 320 21.81 40.23 -31.47
N ALA A 321 22.69 41.03 -30.89
CA ALA A 321 23.57 40.61 -29.81
C ALA A 321 22.80 40.27 -28.52
N VAL A 322 23.25 39.23 -27.81
CA VAL A 322 22.74 38.86 -26.49
C VAL A 322 23.46 39.69 -25.43
N ASN A 323 22.95 40.90 -25.17
CA ASN A 323 23.56 41.86 -24.24
C ASN A 323 22.50 42.61 -23.41
N ARG A 324 22.97 43.45 -22.48
CA ARG A 324 22.12 44.15 -21.51
C ARG A 324 21.11 45.08 -22.17
N GLU A 325 21.49 45.69 -23.28
CA GLU A 325 20.61 46.56 -24.06
C GLU A 325 19.45 45.77 -24.65
N ALA A 326 19.72 44.62 -25.29
CA ALA A 326 18.69 43.75 -25.85
C ALA A 326 17.76 43.20 -24.75
N TYR A 327 18.31 42.83 -23.58
CA TYR A 327 17.50 42.41 -22.43
C TYR A 327 16.55 43.52 -21.97
N ASN A 328 17.06 44.74 -21.76
CA ASN A 328 16.27 45.88 -21.29
C ASN A 328 15.17 46.30 -22.30
N LYS A 329 15.37 46.05 -23.59
CA LYS A 329 14.37 46.28 -24.64
C LYS A 329 13.34 45.16 -24.78
N GLY A 330 13.49 44.05 -24.04
CA GLY A 330 12.63 42.87 -24.17
C GLY A 330 12.85 42.08 -25.46
N GLU A 331 14.02 42.20 -26.08
CA GLU A 331 14.37 41.54 -27.35
C GLU A 331 14.92 40.11 -27.16
N LEU A 332 15.11 39.67 -25.92
CA LEU A 332 15.66 38.34 -25.61
C LEU A 332 14.56 37.40 -25.10
N THR A 333 14.62 36.14 -25.52
CA THR A 333 13.78 35.05 -24.98
C THR A 333 14.64 33.90 -24.50
N VAL A 334 14.10 33.11 -23.58
CA VAL A 334 14.73 31.86 -23.15
C VAL A 334 14.23 30.74 -24.04
N LYS A 335 15.17 30.10 -24.73
CA LYS A 335 14.93 28.90 -25.52
C LYS A 335 15.31 27.66 -24.69
N PRO A 336 14.39 26.71 -24.47
CA PRO A 336 14.70 25.41 -23.88
C PRO A 336 15.76 24.65 -24.69
N ASP A 337 16.72 24.02 -24.01
CA ASP A 337 17.75 23.18 -24.63
C ASP A 337 18.25 22.11 -23.65
N TYR A 338 19.25 21.32 -24.00
CA TYR A 338 19.84 20.28 -23.16
C TYR A 338 21.36 20.33 -23.21
N GLY A 339 22.02 20.10 -22.07
CA GLY A 339 23.46 20.25 -21.95
C GLY A 339 24.11 19.30 -20.95
N ASN A 340 25.40 19.06 -21.14
CA ASN A 340 26.22 18.30 -20.20
C ASN A 340 26.85 19.23 -19.15
N MET A 341 26.65 18.92 -17.87
CA MET A 341 27.34 19.58 -16.76
C MET A 341 28.01 18.54 -15.86
N SER A 342 29.02 18.98 -15.11
CA SER A 342 29.75 18.12 -14.16
C SER A 342 29.93 18.83 -12.82
N GLY A 343 29.74 18.10 -11.72
CA GLY A 343 29.95 18.57 -10.36
C GLY A 343 29.12 17.80 -9.33
N THR A 344 29.41 18.01 -8.06
CA THR A 344 28.54 17.53 -6.96
C THR A 344 27.14 18.13 -7.03
N SER A 345 26.99 19.28 -7.68
CA SER A 345 25.69 19.89 -8.02
C SER A 345 24.81 19.02 -8.91
N MET A 346 25.39 18.16 -9.76
CA MET A 346 24.66 17.21 -10.61
C MET A 346 24.48 15.85 -9.91
N ALA A 347 25.27 15.55 -8.89
CA ALA A 347 25.13 14.34 -8.07
C ALA A 347 24.00 14.46 -7.04
N ALA A 348 23.91 15.59 -6.33
CA ALA A 348 22.85 15.86 -5.35
C ALA A 348 21.40 15.67 -5.89
N PRO A 349 21.04 16.13 -7.10
CA PRO A 349 19.70 15.93 -7.62
C PRO A 349 19.38 14.48 -8.01
N HIS A 350 20.39 13.64 -8.30
CA HIS A 350 20.15 12.20 -8.42
C HIS A 350 19.64 11.62 -7.10
N VAL A 351 20.28 11.98 -5.98
CA VAL A 351 19.87 11.53 -4.64
C VAL A 351 18.53 12.15 -4.21
N THR A 352 18.26 13.39 -4.62
CA THR A 352 16.95 14.02 -4.39
C THR A 352 15.82 13.26 -5.09
N GLY A 353 15.98 12.95 -6.37
CA GLY A 353 14.99 12.15 -7.10
C GLY A 353 14.91 10.70 -6.59
N PHE A 354 16.04 10.11 -6.21
CA PHE A 354 16.09 8.81 -5.54
C PHE A 354 15.24 8.79 -4.26
N ALA A 355 15.40 9.80 -3.40
CA ALA A 355 14.62 9.94 -2.19
C ALA A 355 13.12 10.10 -2.49
N ALA A 356 12.75 10.85 -3.54
CA ALA A 356 11.36 10.99 -3.94
C ALA A 356 10.74 9.66 -4.41
N VAL A 357 11.47 8.85 -5.18
CA VAL A 357 11.05 7.49 -5.55
C VAL A 357 10.82 6.63 -4.30
N LEU A 358 11.74 6.68 -3.34
CA LEU A 358 11.56 5.94 -2.08
C LEU A 358 10.41 6.46 -1.22
N MET A 359 10.16 7.76 -1.22
CA MET A 359 9.05 8.37 -0.50
C MET A 359 7.69 7.96 -1.04
N GLN A 360 7.60 7.62 -2.34
CA GLN A 360 6.42 6.97 -2.93
C GLN A 360 6.37 5.47 -2.53
N ARG A 361 7.50 4.76 -2.62
CA ARG A 361 7.61 3.32 -2.26
C ARG A 361 7.26 3.04 -0.80
N PHE A 362 7.69 3.91 0.10
CA PHE A 362 7.50 3.81 1.55
C PHE A 362 6.72 5.04 2.05
N PRO A 363 5.43 5.15 1.71
CA PRO A 363 4.64 6.35 2.03
C PRO A 363 4.48 6.57 3.52
N TYR A 364 4.66 5.53 4.35
CA TYR A 364 4.59 5.60 5.81
C TYR A 364 5.92 5.99 6.48
N MET A 365 7.05 5.98 5.76
CA MET A 365 8.37 6.32 6.35
C MET A 365 8.60 7.83 6.45
N SER A 366 9.24 8.27 7.53
CA SER A 366 9.74 9.64 7.70
C SER A 366 10.98 9.90 6.83
N ALA A 367 11.35 11.17 6.65
CA ALA A 367 12.58 11.54 5.93
C ALA A 367 13.84 10.90 6.52
N ALA A 368 13.93 10.81 7.85
CA ALA A 368 15.03 10.17 8.56
C ALA A 368 15.16 8.68 8.20
N GLN A 369 14.04 7.98 8.09
CA GLN A 369 14.01 6.57 7.68
C GLN A 369 14.39 6.39 6.21
N ILE A 370 13.90 7.27 5.33
CA ILE A 370 14.30 7.29 3.92
C ILE A 370 15.82 7.49 3.79
N SER A 371 16.41 8.42 4.56
CA SER A 371 17.86 8.61 4.62
C SER A 371 18.61 7.36 5.09
N ALA A 372 18.09 6.66 6.11
CA ALA A 372 18.66 5.39 6.55
C ALA A 372 18.58 4.31 5.47
N VAL A 373 17.47 4.18 4.75
CA VAL A 373 17.37 3.24 3.62
C VAL A 373 18.41 3.59 2.54
N ILE A 374 18.48 4.84 2.09
CA ILE A 374 19.45 5.29 1.07
C ILE A 374 20.88 4.91 1.46
N LYS A 375 21.29 5.21 2.70
CA LYS A 375 22.64 4.94 3.19
C LYS A 375 22.92 3.45 3.29
N THR A 376 22.03 2.68 3.92
CA THR A 376 22.29 1.26 4.21
C THR A 376 22.25 0.36 2.98
N THR A 377 21.56 0.80 1.92
CA THR A 377 21.49 0.06 0.65
C THR A 377 22.42 0.58 -0.43
N ALA A 378 23.29 1.55 -0.11
CA ALA A 378 24.30 2.00 -1.06
C ALA A 378 25.27 0.86 -1.41
N THR A 379 25.72 0.85 -2.66
CA THR A 379 26.81 -0.02 -3.11
C THR A 379 28.12 0.53 -2.57
N ASP A 380 28.73 -0.22 -1.67
CA ASP A 380 30.02 0.08 -1.06
C ASP A 380 31.11 0.26 -2.13
N LEU A 381 31.90 1.33 -1.99
CA LEU A 381 32.96 1.72 -2.93
C LEU A 381 34.20 2.12 -2.14
N GLY A 382 35.39 1.72 -2.60
CA GLY A 382 36.63 2.05 -1.91
C GLY A 382 36.95 1.06 -0.79
N GLU A 383 37.26 1.58 0.40
CA GLU A 383 37.50 0.75 1.59
C GLU A 383 36.18 0.20 2.13
N ALA A 384 36.18 -1.04 2.61
CA ALA A 384 34.95 -1.68 3.06
C ALA A 384 34.29 -0.93 4.22
N GLY A 385 32.99 -0.64 4.09
CA GLY A 385 32.20 0.08 5.08
C GLY A 385 32.13 1.59 4.81
N ILE A 386 32.00 2.39 5.87
CA ILE A 386 31.92 3.84 5.74
C ILE A 386 33.33 4.41 5.56
N ASP A 387 33.58 5.15 4.49
CA ASP A 387 34.90 5.72 4.20
C ASP A 387 34.86 7.24 3.90
N HIS A 388 36.03 7.88 3.96
CA HIS A 388 36.14 9.34 3.79
C HIS A 388 35.94 9.82 2.34
N LEU A 389 36.07 8.97 1.32
CA LEU A 389 35.90 9.33 -0.08
C LEU A 389 34.43 9.22 -0.50
N PHE A 390 33.83 8.06 -0.26
CA PHE A 390 32.52 7.70 -0.79
C PHE A 390 31.39 7.69 0.26
N GLY A 391 31.73 7.78 1.54
CA GLY A 391 30.77 7.72 2.63
C GLY A 391 30.20 6.32 2.73
N TRP A 392 28.89 6.18 2.55
CA TRP A 392 28.24 4.86 2.46
C TRP A 392 28.36 4.20 1.08
N GLY A 393 28.93 4.88 0.08
CA GLY A 393 29.05 4.38 -1.28
C GLY A 393 28.00 4.94 -2.24
N ARG A 394 27.86 4.32 -3.42
CA ARG A 394 26.95 4.77 -4.48
C ARG A 394 25.50 4.40 -4.19
N VAL A 395 24.58 5.35 -4.29
CA VAL A 395 23.14 5.07 -4.10
C VAL A 395 22.62 4.01 -5.10
N ASN A 396 21.75 3.11 -4.66
CA ASN A 396 21.26 1.96 -5.45
C ASN A 396 19.75 1.70 -5.22
N LEU A 397 18.92 2.00 -6.21
CA LEU A 397 17.46 1.88 -6.12
C LEU A 397 17.00 0.42 -6.11
N ARG A 398 17.72 -0.48 -6.78
CA ARG A 398 17.37 -1.91 -6.83
C ARG A 398 17.33 -2.51 -5.43
N ASP A 399 18.30 -2.17 -4.61
CA ASP A 399 18.35 -2.64 -3.23
C ASP A 399 17.42 -1.81 -2.33
N ALA A 400 17.39 -0.49 -2.50
CA ALA A 400 16.64 0.41 -1.63
C ALA A 400 15.12 0.13 -1.62
N ILE A 401 14.52 -0.24 -2.75
CA ILE A 401 13.08 -0.54 -2.84
C ILE A 401 12.68 -1.85 -2.13
N ASN A 402 13.65 -2.62 -1.63
CA ASN A 402 13.45 -3.86 -0.88
C ASN A 402 13.53 -3.68 0.65
N GLY A 403 13.67 -2.44 1.13
CA GLY A 403 13.76 -2.10 2.55
C GLY A 403 15.19 -1.73 2.98
N PRO A 404 15.42 -1.38 4.26
CA PRO A 404 16.76 -1.12 4.77
C PRO A 404 17.62 -2.39 4.70
N LYS A 405 18.95 -2.24 4.73
CA LYS A 405 19.91 -3.35 4.92
C LYS A 405 20.56 -3.33 6.30
N MET A 406 20.31 -2.30 7.10
CA MET A 406 20.91 -2.17 8.42
C MET A 406 20.06 -1.31 9.36
N PHE A 407 19.95 -1.71 10.62
CA PHE A 407 19.46 -0.84 11.69
C PHE A 407 20.66 -0.22 12.42
N ILE A 408 20.89 1.06 12.14
CA ILE A 408 22.10 1.79 12.54
C ILE A 408 21.98 2.26 13.98
N THR A 409 23.04 2.06 14.75
CA THR A 409 23.29 2.73 16.04
C THR A 409 24.67 3.39 16.02
N GLN A 410 25.06 4.04 17.12
CA GLN A 410 26.41 4.55 17.29
C GLN A 410 27.50 3.47 17.11
N GLU A 411 27.26 2.22 17.50
CA GLU A 411 28.24 1.12 17.42
C GLU A 411 28.60 0.76 15.97
N ASP A 412 27.73 1.12 15.03
CA ASP A 412 27.88 0.86 13.61
C ASP A 412 28.68 1.96 12.88
N ILE A 413 29.01 3.07 13.57
CA ILE A 413 29.66 4.23 12.97
C ILE A 413 31.13 4.28 13.40
N PRO A 414 32.10 4.30 12.46
CA PRO A 414 33.51 4.48 12.80
C PRO A 414 33.74 5.76 13.61
N GLN A 415 34.55 5.66 14.66
CA GLN A 415 34.77 6.75 15.63
C GLN A 415 35.25 8.05 14.96
N GLU A 416 36.01 7.97 13.87
CA GLU A 416 36.49 9.12 13.10
C GLU A 416 35.39 9.93 12.41
N PHE A 417 34.27 9.28 12.06
CA PHE A 417 33.10 9.86 11.38
C PHE A 417 31.91 10.06 12.32
N TYR A 418 32.04 9.66 13.59
CA TYR A 418 30.99 9.85 14.58
C TYR A 418 30.75 11.34 14.85
N VAL A 419 29.46 11.71 14.90
CA VAL A 419 29.01 13.03 15.28
C VAL A 419 28.54 12.96 16.74
N PRO A 420 29.17 13.68 17.69
CA PRO A 420 28.81 13.59 19.10
C PRO A 420 27.33 13.87 19.36
N GLY A 421 26.67 12.96 20.09
CA GLY A 421 25.24 13.07 20.44
C GLY A 421 24.27 12.61 19.36
N SER A 422 24.77 12.07 18.23
CA SER A 422 23.95 11.49 17.16
C SER A 422 23.86 9.95 17.28
N TYR A 423 23.04 9.34 16.41
CA TYR A 423 22.78 7.88 16.41
C TYR A 423 22.34 7.33 17.78
N SER A 424 21.59 8.15 18.54
CA SER A 424 21.06 7.80 19.86
C SER A 424 19.92 6.80 19.79
N GLU A 425 19.19 6.76 18.68
CA GLU A 425 18.09 5.84 18.45
C GLU A 425 18.62 4.41 18.30
N LYS A 426 18.11 3.50 19.14
CA LYS A 426 18.47 2.08 19.12
C LYS A 426 17.47 1.22 18.35
N GLN A 427 16.38 1.81 17.90
CA GLN A 427 15.25 1.12 17.30
C GLN A 427 14.85 1.79 15.99
N PHE A 428 14.76 1.00 14.92
CA PHE A 428 14.08 1.41 13.71
C PHE A 428 12.57 1.25 13.92
N VAL A 429 11.85 2.36 14.12
CA VAL A 429 10.42 2.33 14.41
C VAL A 429 9.61 2.35 13.12
N VAL A 430 9.09 1.20 12.70
CA VAL A 430 8.21 1.09 11.54
C VAL A 430 6.75 1.21 11.95
N ASN A 431 6.09 2.27 11.49
CA ASN A 431 4.66 2.50 11.69
C ASN A 431 3.92 2.30 10.38
N ILE A 432 3.24 1.17 10.22
CA ILE A 432 2.37 0.91 9.06
C ILE A 432 0.94 1.20 9.49
N PRO A 433 0.41 2.40 9.18
CA PRO A 433 -0.74 2.95 9.90
C PRO A 433 -2.08 2.32 9.52
N GLY A 434 -2.18 1.58 8.42
CA GLY A 434 -3.43 1.16 7.79
C GLY A 434 -3.86 2.14 6.67
N LEU A 435 -4.59 1.61 5.69
CA LEU A 435 -5.04 2.38 4.53
C LEU A 435 -5.95 3.56 4.93
N GLY A 436 -5.69 4.73 4.37
CA GLY A 436 -6.46 5.95 4.59
C GLY A 436 -6.09 6.74 5.85
N ASN A 437 -5.21 6.22 6.71
CA ASN A 437 -4.76 6.92 7.92
C ASN A 437 -3.75 8.03 7.62
N ILE A 438 -3.64 9.00 8.55
CA ILE A 438 -2.72 10.13 8.43
C ILE A 438 -1.35 9.76 9.01
N VAL A 439 -0.28 10.17 8.32
CA VAL A 439 1.11 10.02 8.73
C VAL A 439 1.68 11.39 9.05
N GLU A 440 2.50 11.47 10.11
CA GLU A 440 3.15 12.71 10.58
C GLU A 440 2.14 13.85 10.78
N ALA A 441 1.01 13.53 11.43
CA ALA A 441 -0.09 14.47 11.67
C ALA A 441 0.36 15.73 12.42
N GLY A 442 -0.13 16.89 12.01
CA GLY A 442 0.20 18.20 12.56
C GLY A 442 1.58 18.74 12.14
N THR A 443 2.27 18.08 11.21
CA THR A 443 3.57 18.54 10.69
C THR A 443 3.43 19.09 9.25
N PRO A 444 4.42 19.87 8.75
CA PRO A 444 4.44 20.32 7.35
C PRO A 444 4.56 19.19 6.31
N VAL A 445 4.81 17.94 6.73
CA VAL A 445 4.91 16.76 5.86
C VAL A 445 3.76 15.76 6.09
N GLU A 446 2.69 16.23 6.75
CA GLU A 446 1.45 15.48 6.94
C GLU A 446 0.91 14.99 5.59
N ARG A 447 0.48 13.73 5.55
CA ARG A 447 -0.12 13.13 4.37
C ARG A 447 -1.04 11.98 4.72
N ARG A 448 -1.97 11.68 3.81
CA ARG A 448 -2.81 10.48 3.90
C ARG A 448 -2.10 9.29 3.25
N CYS A 449 -2.04 8.18 3.97
CA CYS A 449 -1.45 6.94 3.49
C CYS A 449 -2.45 6.18 2.62
N THR A 450 -2.38 6.31 1.29
CA THR A 450 -3.40 5.78 0.37
C THR A 450 -2.95 4.60 -0.49
N SER A 451 -1.71 4.15 -0.35
CA SER A 451 -1.21 3.00 -1.12
C SER A 451 -1.39 1.69 -0.33
N GLY A 452 -1.32 0.55 -1.02
CA GLY A 452 -1.42 -0.77 -0.39
C GLY A 452 -0.32 -1.03 0.66
N GLU A 453 0.86 -0.44 0.47
CA GLU A 453 1.99 -0.50 1.42
C GLU A 453 1.67 0.10 2.79
N CYS A 454 0.61 0.91 2.90
CA CYS A 454 0.10 1.41 4.16
C CYS A 454 -0.66 0.37 4.98
N ASP A 455 -1.02 -0.76 4.38
CA ASP A 455 -1.74 -1.86 5.03
C ASP A 455 -0.88 -3.12 5.12
N PHE A 456 -0.13 -3.42 4.06
CA PHE A 456 0.82 -4.53 4.01
C PHE A 456 2.08 -4.14 3.24
N ASP A 457 3.24 -4.31 3.84
CA ASP A 457 4.53 -4.17 3.15
C ASP A 457 5.45 -5.37 3.43
N SER A 458 6.37 -5.63 2.52
CA SER A 458 7.37 -6.69 2.62
C SER A 458 8.76 -6.17 2.36
N TRP A 459 9.71 -6.50 3.22
CA TRP A 459 11.13 -6.22 3.05
C TRP A 459 11.89 -7.52 2.79
N SER A 460 12.69 -7.54 1.72
CA SER A 460 13.40 -8.73 1.24
C SER A 460 14.91 -8.61 1.32
N ASN A 461 15.43 -7.47 1.80
CA ASN A 461 16.85 -7.34 2.10
C ASN A 461 17.22 -8.10 3.37
N ASP A 462 18.47 -8.56 3.45
CA ASP A 462 19.07 -9.02 4.69
C ASP A 462 19.43 -7.81 5.55
N ILE A 463 18.87 -7.74 6.77
CA ILE A 463 19.06 -6.59 7.67
C ILE A 463 20.07 -6.94 8.77
N ARG A 464 21.13 -6.15 8.89
CA ARG A 464 22.19 -6.29 9.93
C ARG A 464 22.25 -5.07 10.88
N GLY A 465 23.28 -5.01 11.72
CA GLY A 465 23.58 -3.86 12.59
C GLY A 465 23.22 -4.07 14.06
N HIS A 466 23.59 -3.12 14.90
CA HIS A 466 23.36 -3.23 16.35
C HIS A 466 21.98 -2.73 16.79
N GLY A 467 21.23 -2.08 15.89
CA GLY A 467 19.88 -1.60 16.17
C GLY A 467 18.85 -2.72 16.17
N GLY A 468 17.70 -2.46 16.78
CA GLY A 468 16.54 -3.34 16.73
C GLY A 468 15.39 -2.76 15.92
N LEU A 469 14.26 -3.46 15.92
CA LEU A 469 13.06 -3.12 15.16
C LEU A 469 11.89 -2.92 16.10
N THR A 470 11.15 -1.83 15.95
CA THR A 470 9.85 -1.66 16.62
C THR A 470 8.74 -1.54 15.59
N LYS A 471 7.83 -2.52 15.53
CA LYS A 471 6.65 -2.53 14.68
C LYS A 471 5.44 -1.94 15.41
N THR A 472 4.85 -0.91 14.81
CA THR A 472 3.64 -0.19 15.27
C THR A 472 2.66 0.01 14.11
N GLY A 473 1.48 0.54 14.40
CA GLY A 473 0.40 0.71 13.42
C GLY A 473 -0.32 -0.60 13.09
N ALA A 474 -1.55 -0.49 12.60
CA ALA A 474 -2.44 -1.62 12.42
C ALA A 474 -2.02 -2.59 11.30
N GLY A 475 -1.25 -2.12 10.31
CA GLY A 475 -0.88 -2.92 9.15
C GLY A 475 0.18 -3.99 9.42
N THR A 476 0.56 -4.71 8.39
CA THR A 476 1.46 -5.85 8.42
C THR A 476 2.81 -5.51 7.80
N LEU A 477 3.89 -5.88 8.48
CA LEU A 477 5.23 -5.92 7.89
C LEU A 477 5.68 -7.38 7.76
N ALA A 478 6.04 -7.80 6.55
CA ALA A 478 6.68 -9.10 6.31
C ALA A 478 8.19 -8.94 6.13
N LEU A 479 8.99 -9.70 6.87
CA LEU A 479 10.44 -9.81 6.71
C LEU A 479 10.78 -11.13 6.02
N LEU A 480 11.34 -11.03 4.82
CA LEU A 480 11.65 -12.18 3.96
C LEU A 480 13.16 -12.51 3.92
N GLY A 481 14.01 -11.56 4.31
CA GLY A 481 15.47 -11.73 4.31
C GLY A 481 16.01 -12.48 5.53
N ASN A 482 17.32 -12.70 5.53
CA ASN A 482 18.09 -13.24 6.64
C ASN A 482 18.55 -12.11 7.56
N ASN A 483 17.76 -11.81 8.58
CA ASN A 483 18.01 -10.65 9.42
C ASN A 483 18.86 -11.03 10.63
N THR A 484 20.05 -10.42 10.71
CA THR A 484 21.11 -10.70 11.69
C THR A 484 21.37 -9.54 12.65
N TYR A 485 20.52 -8.50 12.61
CA TYR A 485 20.62 -7.39 13.56
C TYR A 485 20.47 -7.89 15.01
N SER A 486 21.21 -7.28 15.93
CA SER A 486 21.33 -7.78 17.32
C SER A 486 20.38 -7.10 18.31
N GLY A 487 19.86 -5.92 17.98
CA GLY A 487 18.88 -5.24 18.83
C GLY A 487 17.53 -5.95 18.85
N ASP A 488 16.86 -5.89 20.01
CA ASP A 488 15.57 -6.54 20.21
C ASP A 488 14.50 -6.07 19.21
N THR A 489 13.60 -6.99 18.86
CA THR A 489 12.44 -6.75 18.01
C THR A 489 11.18 -6.60 18.87
N TRP A 490 10.48 -5.49 18.76
CA TRP A 490 9.25 -5.18 19.49
C TRP A 490 8.06 -5.12 18.55
N VAL A 491 7.07 -5.97 18.77
CA VAL A 491 5.79 -5.96 18.05
C VAL A 491 4.73 -5.35 18.95
N LYS A 492 4.52 -4.04 18.80
CA LYS A 492 3.59 -3.29 19.65
C LYS A 492 2.17 -3.24 19.10
N GLN A 493 2.03 -3.20 17.78
CA GLN A 493 0.75 -3.15 17.09
C GLN A 493 0.84 -3.79 15.70
N GLY A 494 -0.29 -4.34 15.26
CA GLY A 494 -0.42 -4.98 13.95
C GLY A 494 0.40 -6.26 13.86
N VAL A 495 0.76 -6.65 12.65
CA VAL A 495 1.43 -7.94 12.41
C VAL A 495 2.87 -7.73 11.98
N LEU A 496 3.79 -8.47 12.60
CA LEU A 496 5.13 -8.73 12.08
C LEU A 496 5.19 -10.18 11.61
N ALA A 497 5.19 -10.39 10.30
CA ALA A 497 5.31 -11.71 9.69
C ALA A 497 6.78 -12.01 9.38
N ILE A 498 7.34 -13.06 9.96
CA ILE A 498 8.69 -13.53 9.69
C ILE A 498 8.60 -14.73 8.76
N ASN A 499 8.91 -14.54 7.48
CA ASN A 499 8.99 -15.62 6.49
C ASN A 499 10.45 -15.87 6.03
N GLY A 500 11.40 -15.08 6.54
CA GLY A 500 12.83 -15.33 6.47
C GLY A 500 13.37 -15.71 7.85
N SER A 501 14.35 -14.96 8.36
CA SER A 501 14.85 -15.15 9.73
C SER A 501 15.08 -13.83 10.46
N VAL A 502 14.94 -13.85 11.79
CA VAL A 502 15.34 -12.78 12.71
C VAL A 502 16.14 -13.39 13.85
N ALA A 503 17.42 -13.02 13.95
CA ALA A 503 18.31 -13.56 14.97
C ALA A 503 18.01 -13.02 16.39
N SER A 504 17.50 -11.79 16.51
CA SER A 504 17.25 -11.17 17.82
C SER A 504 15.99 -11.70 18.51
N ASN A 505 15.82 -11.34 19.78
CA ASN A 505 14.63 -11.67 20.55
C ASN A 505 13.42 -10.86 20.06
N VAL A 506 12.24 -11.48 20.08
CA VAL A 506 10.97 -10.87 19.68
C VAL A 506 10.05 -10.72 20.89
N TYR A 507 9.64 -9.49 21.20
CA TYR A 507 8.70 -9.17 22.27
C TYR A 507 7.36 -8.75 21.66
N ILE A 508 6.31 -9.51 21.96
CA ILE A 508 4.96 -9.25 21.43
C ILE A 508 4.10 -8.64 22.53
N GLU A 509 3.79 -7.36 22.38
CA GLU A 509 2.98 -6.58 23.32
C GLU A 509 1.48 -6.64 22.99
N ASN A 510 0.67 -5.96 23.82
CA ASN A 510 -0.78 -5.90 23.66
C ASN A 510 -1.17 -5.27 22.30
N GLY A 511 -1.84 -6.06 21.44
CA GLY A 511 -2.25 -5.64 20.11
C GLY A 511 -1.21 -5.92 19.01
N GLY A 512 -0.08 -6.52 19.37
CA GLY A 512 0.92 -7.03 18.42
C GLY A 512 0.70 -8.52 18.11
N THR A 513 1.05 -8.91 16.90
CA THR A 513 1.03 -10.30 16.45
C THR A 513 2.36 -10.66 15.78
N LEU A 514 3.02 -11.72 16.25
CA LEU A 514 4.09 -12.40 15.51
C LEU A 514 3.45 -13.46 14.61
N ALA A 515 3.76 -13.42 13.32
CA ALA A 515 3.26 -14.38 12.34
C ALA A 515 4.36 -14.93 11.42
N GLY A 516 3.99 -15.81 10.49
CA GLY A 516 4.89 -16.37 9.48
C GLY A 516 5.49 -17.74 9.86
N ASP A 517 6.18 -18.34 8.91
CA ASP A 517 6.75 -19.70 8.94
C ASP A 517 8.28 -19.70 8.96
N GLY A 518 8.88 -18.54 9.27
CA GLY A 518 10.31 -18.34 9.32
C GLY A 518 10.95 -18.74 10.65
N THR A 519 12.12 -18.16 10.91
CA THR A 519 12.90 -18.42 12.14
C THR A 519 13.05 -17.17 12.99
N VAL A 520 12.87 -17.30 14.30
CA VAL A 520 13.16 -16.25 15.29
C VAL A 520 14.15 -16.75 16.35
N GLY A 521 14.91 -15.84 16.98
CA GLY A 521 15.82 -16.16 18.08
C GLY A 521 15.09 -16.74 19.29
N ALA A 522 14.50 -15.87 20.10
CA ALA A 522 13.53 -16.22 21.14
C ALA A 522 12.29 -15.36 20.96
N PHE A 523 11.16 -15.73 21.55
CA PHE A 523 10.03 -14.80 21.68
C PHE A 523 9.39 -14.82 23.06
N ARG A 524 8.80 -13.69 23.45
CA ARG A 524 7.90 -13.57 24.59
C ARG A 524 6.63 -12.83 24.22
N ALA A 525 5.50 -13.54 24.27
CA ALA A 525 4.18 -12.95 24.14
C ALA A 525 3.62 -12.60 25.52
N VAL A 526 3.37 -11.30 25.75
CA VAL A 526 2.76 -10.82 26.99
C VAL A 526 1.23 -10.76 26.87
N ARG A 527 0.54 -10.31 27.92
CA ARG A 527 -0.92 -10.17 27.91
C ARG A 527 -1.38 -9.33 26.72
N GLY A 528 -2.27 -9.91 25.91
CA GLY A 528 -2.81 -9.30 24.69
C GLY A 528 -1.91 -9.42 23.45
N GLY A 529 -0.71 -10.00 23.58
CA GLY A 529 0.15 -10.35 22.45
C GLY A 529 -0.24 -11.71 21.86
N SER A 530 -0.10 -11.84 20.55
CA SER A 530 -0.51 -13.03 19.80
C SER A 530 0.63 -13.63 18.96
N VAL A 531 0.65 -14.95 18.84
CA VAL A 531 1.53 -15.69 17.93
C VAL A 531 0.66 -16.53 17.00
N THR A 532 0.85 -16.40 15.68
CA THR A 532 0.07 -17.07 14.63
C THR A 532 1.03 -17.60 13.57
N PRO A 533 1.57 -18.82 13.70
CA PRO A 533 2.48 -19.40 12.72
C PRO A 533 1.86 -19.45 11.31
N GLY A 534 2.71 -19.33 10.30
CA GLY A 534 2.32 -19.50 8.89
C GLY A 534 1.58 -18.33 8.22
N ASN A 535 1.13 -18.59 6.99
CA ASN A 535 0.25 -17.74 6.16
C ASN A 535 -0.93 -18.61 5.67
N GLY A 536 -1.58 -19.30 6.61
CA GLY A 536 -2.14 -20.64 6.44
C GLY A 536 -1.35 -21.62 7.35
N ILE A 537 -1.62 -22.92 7.25
CA ILE A 537 -0.89 -23.92 8.05
C ILE A 537 0.63 -23.86 7.79
N GLY A 538 1.40 -23.53 8.83
CA GLY A 538 2.86 -23.41 8.77
C GLY A 538 3.57 -23.65 10.09
N THR A 539 4.90 -23.73 10.03
CA THR A 539 5.76 -23.97 11.19
C THR A 539 6.61 -22.75 11.48
N LEU A 540 6.49 -22.17 12.68
CA LEU A 540 7.40 -21.13 13.16
C LEU A 540 8.56 -21.79 13.93
N HIS A 541 9.79 -21.51 13.53
CA HIS A 541 10.99 -22.03 14.18
C HIS A 541 11.55 -21.02 15.20
N VAL A 542 11.85 -21.49 16.41
CA VAL A 542 12.36 -20.68 17.52
C VAL A 542 13.67 -21.28 18.02
N LEU A 543 14.78 -20.59 17.80
CA LEU A 543 16.12 -21.11 18.12
C LEU A 543 16.35 -21.30 19.62
N HIS A 544 15.63 -20.53 20.45
CA HIS A 544 15.78 -20.50 21.89
C HIS A 544 14.42 -20.71 22.58
N ASP A 545 13.95 -19.74 23.34
CA ASP A 545 12.79 -19.89 24.22
C ASP A 545 11.52 -19.32 23.57
N ALA A 546 10.45 -20.09 23.59
CA ALA A 546 9.10 -19.66 23.29
C ALA A 546 8.34 -19.41 24.61
N VAL A 547 8.02 -18.16 24.93
CA VAL A 547 7.37 -17.78 26.20
C VAL A 547 5.98 -17.22 25.97
N PHE A 548 4.98 -17.84 26.62
CA PHE A 548 3.60 -17.38 26.65
C PHE A 548 3.20 -16.99 28.08
N ASP A 549 3.13 -15.69 28.35
CA ASP A 549 2.64 -15.18 29.64
C ASP A 549 1.11 -15.29 29.75
N ARG A 550 0.57 -15.18 30.97
CA ARG A 550 -0.88 -15.18 31.19
C ARG A 550 -1.58 -14.13 30.32
N GLY A 551 -2.62 -14.55 29.61
CA GLY A 551 -3.43 -13.69 28.74
C GLY A 551 -2.79 -13.38 27.37
N SER A 552 -1.67 -14.02 27.03
CA SER A 552 -1.18 -14.11 25.65
C SER A 552 -1.99 -15.14 24.86
N GLN A 553 -1.90 -15.09 23.52
CA GLN A 553 -2.69 -15.93 22.62
C GLN A 553 -1.78 -16.69 21.65
N TYR A 554 -2.01 -17.99 21.51
CA TYR A 554 -1.44 -18.83 20.47
C TYR A 554 -2.56 -19.24 19.51
N ASN A 555 -2.58 -18.70 18.30
CA ASN A 555 -3.58 -19.04 17.29
C ASN A 555 -3.04 -20.17 16.41
N VAL A 556 -3.86 -21.21 16.22
CA VAL A 556 -3.51 -22.42 15.50
C VAL A 556 -4.59 -22.74 14.47
N GLU A 557 -4.20 -22.78 13.20
CA GLU A 557 -5.00 -23.36 12.12
C GLU A 557 -4.81 -24.88 12.04
N VAL A 558 -5.89 -25.63 11.80
CA VAL A 558 -5.87 -27.09 11.66
C VAL A 558 -6.64 -27.54 10.41
N ALA A 559 -6.19 -28.62 9.80
CA ALA A 559 -6.83 -29.24 8.63
C ALA A 559 -7.34 -30.65 8.93
N ASP A 560 -8.27 -31.11 8.10
CA ASP A 560 -8.86 -32.45 8.15
C ASP A 560 -7.84 -33.57 7.86
N ASN A 561 -6.77 -33.25 7.12
CA ASN A 561 -5.67 -34.15 6.78
C ASN A 561 -4.58 -34.27 7.87
N GLY A 562 -4.83 -33.77 9.07
CA GLY A 562 -3.91 -33.89 10.21
C GLY A 562 -2.78 -32.85 10.24
N ARG A 563 -2.74 -31.91 9.29
CA ARG A 563 -1.81 -30.77 9.36
C ARG A 563 -2.33 -29.73 10.34
N SER A 564 -1.41 -29.02 11.00
CA SER A 564 -1.71 -27.86 11.83
C SER A 564 -0.58 -26.85 11.78
N ASP A 565 -0.87 -25.63 12.21
CA ASP A 565 0.17 -24.72 12.66
C ASP A 565 0.98 -25.35 13.78
N LYS A 566 2.27 -25.03 13.78
CA LYS A 566 3.23 -25.59 14.71
C LYS A 566 4.27 -24.55 15.14
N ILE A 567 4.66 -24.59 16.41
CA ILE A 567 5.87 -23.96 16.90
C ILE A 567 6.90 -25.05 17.18
N GLU A 568 8.09 -24.92 16.59
CA GLU A 568 9.25 -25.75 16.91
C GLU A 568 10.25 -24.90 17.67
N ALA A 569 10.44 -25.16 18.96
CA ALA A 569 11.32 -24.38 19.82
C ALA A 569 12.41 -25.23 20.47
N ARG A 570 13.44 -24.61 21.03
CA ARG A 570 14.35 -25.32 21.92
C ARG A 570 13.66 -25.61 23.26
N ARG A 571 13.09 -24.59 23.89
CA ARG A 571 12.29 -24.68 25.14
C ARG A 571 11.00 -23.90 25.01
N ALA A 572 9.96 -24.33 25.73
CA ALA A 572 8.73 -23.57 25.86
C ALA A 572 8.36 -23.33 27.33
N PHE A 573 8.01 -22.08 27.65
CA PHE A 573 7.53 -21.66 28.97
C PHE A 573 6.09 -21.16 28.85
N LEU A 574 5.15 -21.91 29.42
CA LEU A 574 3.72 -21.68 29.30
C LEU A 574 3.16 -21.23 30.66
N TYR A 575 3.06 -19.92 30.88
CA TYR A 575 2.63 -19.32 32.14
C TYR A 575 1.13 -18.94 32.14
N GLY A 576 0.30 -19.65 31.38
CA GLY A 576 -1.15 -19.42 31.32
C GLY A 576 -1.64 -18.62 30.09
N GLY A 577 -0.94 -18.67 28.96
CA GLY A 577 -1.50 -18.23 27.67
C GLY A 577 -2.73 -19.07 27.27
N SER A 578 -3.48 -18.64 26.25
CA SER A 578 -4.60 -19.42 25.69
C SER A 578 -4.30 -19.86 24.26
N VAL A 579 -4.73 -21.06 23.90
CA VAL A 579 -4.69 -21.56 22.52
C VAL A 579 -6.04 -21.28 21.87
N ASN A 580 -6.06 -20.60 20.73
CA ASN A 580 -7.26 -20.40 19.92
C ASN A 580 -7.14 -21.25 18.66
N VAL A 581 -8.17 -22.01 18.33
CA VAL A 581 -8.14 -22.93 17.18
C VAL A 581 -9.13 -22.49 16.11
N SER A 582 -8.65 -22.38 14.88
CA SER A 582 -9.43 -22.16 13.66
C SER A 582 -9.22 -23.30 12.67
N LEU A 583 -10.20 -23.57 11.81
CA LEU A 583 -10.08 -24.53 10.72
C LEU A 583 -9.49 -23.84 9.50
N GLU A 584 -8.56 -24.52 8.80
CA GLU A 584 -8.04 -24.06 7.51
C GLU A 584 -9.21 -23.91 6.52
N HIS A 585 -9.31 -22.74 5.87
CA HIS A 585 -10.40 -22.39 4.96
C HIS A 585 -10.51 -23.34 3.74
N SER A 586 -11.15 -24.50 3.89
CA SER A 586 -11.50 -25.36 2.75
C SER A 586 -12.86 -24.95 2.17
N LYS A 587 -12.86 -24.56 0.89
CA LYS A 587 -14.08 -24.23 0.13
C LYS A 587 -14.85 -25.51 -0.18
N ASN A 588 -16.15 -25.52 0.15
CA ASN A 588 -17.19 -26.43 -0.34
C ASN A 588 -16.79 -27.92 -0.40
N LEU A 589 -16.92 -28.61 0.73
CA LEU A 589 -16.90 -30.07 0.83
C LEU A 589 -18.19 -30.65 0.21
N LEU A 590 -18.22 -30.82 -1.11
CA LEU A 590 -19.34 -31.49 -1.81
C LEU A 590 -18.98 -32.89 -2.35
N SER A 591 -17.73 -33.33 -2.22
CA SER A 591 -17.32 -34.68 -2.64
C SER A 591 -17.07 -35.59 -1.43
N GLN A 592 -17.58 -36.83 -1.49
CA GLN A 592 -17.36 -37.85 -0.45
C GLN A 592 -15.88 -38.24 -0.29
N ASN A 593 -15.05 -38.02 -1.32
CA ASN A 593 -13.63 -38.35 -1.28
C ASN A 593 -12.79 -37.31 -0.53
N GLU A 594 -13.34 -36.13 -0.21
CA GLU A 594 -12.65 -35.02 0.46
C GLU A 594 -13.12 -34.79 1.91
N ALA A 595 -14.21 -35.41 2.36
CA ALA A 595 -14.71 -35.23 3.74
C ALA A 595 -13.94 -36.13 4.73
N GLN A 596 -12.72 -35.72 5.08
CA GLN A 596 -12.03 -36.28 6.25
C GLN A 596 -12.55 -35.60 7.52
N SER A 597 -12.80 -36.38 8.56
CA SER A 597 -13.32 -35.85 9.83
C SER A 597 -12.23 -35.16 10.61
N LEU A 598 -12.51 -33.93 11.04
CA LEU A 598 -11.70 -33.22 12.03
C LEU A 598 -11.80 -33.86 13.41
N LEU A 599 -12.93 -34.49 13.72
CA LEU A 599 -13.17 -35.15 14.99
C LEU A 599 -12.29 -36.40 15.12
N GLY A 600 -11.63 -36.53 16.27
CA GLY A 600 -10.74 -37.66 16.59
C GLY A 600 -9.30 -37.48 16.11
N ASN A 601 -9.03 -36.46 15.28
CA ASN A 601 -7.66 -36.12 14.90
C ASN A 601 -6.88 -35.56 16.09
N LYS A 602 -5.59 -35.88 16.12
CA LYS A 602 -4.60 -35.34 17.05
C LYS A 602 -3.55 -34.58 16.27
N TYR A 603 -3.24 -33.38 16.72
CA TYR A 603 -2.27 -32.49 16.09
C TYR A 603 -1.16 -32.17 17.08
N THR A 604 0.08 -32.06 16.62
CA THR A 604 1.18 -31.54 17.45
C THR A 604 1.37 -30.07 17.13
N ILE A 605 0.98 -29.20 18.06
CA ILE A 605 0.98 -27.75 17.84
C ILE A 605 2.23 -27.07 18.40
N LEU A 606 2.94 -27.73 19.32
CA LEU A 606 4.21 -27.25 19.84
C LEU A 606 5.10 -28.44 20.11
N THR A 607 6.35 -28.37 19.66
CA THR A 607 7.38 -29.36 19.97
C THR A 607 8.63 -28.65 20.46
N THR A 608 9.38 -29.31 21.34
CA THR A 608 10.62 -28.79 21.91
C THR A 608 11.76 -29.80 21.86
N THR A 609 13.00 -29.33 21.93
CA THR A 609 14.16 -30.24 22.12
C THR A 609 14.46 -30.47 23.60
N ASP A 610 14.32 -29.42 24.42
CA ASP A 610 14.74 -29.39 25.83
C ASP A 610 13.53 -29.39 26.81
N GLY A 611 12.31 -29.53 26.28
CA GLY A 611 11.10 -29.73 27.06
C GLY A 611 10.19 -28.50 27.20
N VAL A 612 8.97 -28.78 27.69
CA VAL A 612 7.91 -27.82 27.95
C VAL A 612 7.74 -27.63 29.46
N THR A 613 7.77 -26.39 29.92
CA THR A 613 7.52 -26.03 31.33
C THR A 613 6.21 -25.25 31.46
N GLY A 614 5.32 -25.71 32.35
CA GLY A 614 4.01 -25.09 32.55
C GLY A 614 2.94 -25.61 31.59
N ARG A 615 1.81 -24.91 31.49
CA ARG A 615 0.66 -25.27 30.65
C ARG A 615 -0.06 -24.01 30.16
N PHE A 616 -0.70 -24.10 29.00
CA PHE A 616 -1.71 -23.12 28.61
C PHE A 616 -2.90 -23.17 29.59
N GLU A 617 -3.52 -22.02 29.83
CA GLU A 617 -4.64 -21.88 30.75
C GLU A 617 -5.93 -22.44 30.13
N ASN A 618 -6.16 -22.15 28.85
CA ASN A 618 -7.36 -22.57 28.12
C ASN A 618 -7.03 -22.97 26.67
N ALA A 619 -7.93 -23.75 26.07
CA ALA A 619 -7.97 -24.02 24.64
C ALA A 619 -9.38 -23.72 24.13
N ASN A 620 -9.50 -22.73 23.25
CA ASN A 620 -10.77 -22.18 22.81
C ASN A 620 -11.01 -22.54 21.35
N PRO A 621 -12.02 -23.37 21.02
CA PRO A 621 -12.47 -23.54 19.66
C PRO A 621 -13.14 -22.27 19.16
N SER A 622 -12.90 -21.90 17.90
CA SER A 622 -13.66 -20.84 17.23
C SER A 622 -15.06 -21.29 16.76
N TYR A 623 -15.46 -22.54 17.07
CA TYR A 623 -16.66 -23.20 16.57
C TYR A 623 -17.52 -23.74 17.72
N PRO A 624 -18.87 -23.58 17.66
CA PRO A 624 -19.79 -23.95 18.73
C PRO A 624 -19.99 -25.47 18.88
N PHE A 625 -19.72 -26.25 17.83
CA PHE A 625 -19.95 -27.70 17.84
C PHE A 625 -18.69 -28.52 18.12
N VAL A 626 -17.53 -27.86 18.18
CA VAL A 626 -16.22 -28.48 18.37
C VAL A 626 -15.72 -28.17 19.78
N ASN A 627 -15.15 -29.17 20.44
CA ASN A 627 -14.42 -29.03 21.68
C ASN A 627 -12.94 -29.33 21.45
N VAL A 628 -12.09 -28.58 22.12
CA VAL A 628 -10.63 -28.68 21.97
C VAL A 628 -10.02 -29.08 23.30
N THR A 629 -9.14 -30.06 23.28
CA THR A 629 -8.38 -30.51 24.44
C THR A 629 -6.89 -30.44 24.16
N LEU A 630 -6.10 -30.06 25.16
CA LEU A 630 -4.63 -30.09 25.07
C LEU A 630 -4.07 -31.28 25.81
N ASP A 631 -3.17 -32.00 25.17
CA ASP A 631 -2.36 -33.05 25.79
C ASP A 631 -0.89 -32.63 25.85
N TYR A 632 -0.16 -33.14 26.84
CA TYR A 632 1.22 -32.75 27.11
C TYR A 632 2.02 -34.04 27.29
N GLN A 633 2.89 -34.35 26.33
CA GLN A 633 3.61 -35.61 26.26
C GLN A 633 5.09 -35.35 25.98
N GLY A 634 5.94 -35.58 26.99
CA GLY A 634 7.38 -35.34 26.87
C GLY A 634 7.68 -33.89 26.49
N ASN A 635 8.12 -33.70 25.24
CA ASN A 635 8.51 -32.42 24.67
C ASN A 635 7.41 -31.74 23.84
N ASP A 636 6.25 -32.36 23.72
CA ASP A 636 5.19 -31.94 22.80
C ASP A 636 3.94 -31.45 23.54
N VAL A 637 3.26 -30.47 22.94
CA VAL A 637 1.88 -30.12 23.23
C VAL A 637 1.02 -30.58 22.06
N GLY A 638 0.17 -31.56 22.34
CA GLY A 638 -0.84 -32.07 21.43
C GLY A 638 -2.17 -31.33 21.55
N LEU A 639 -2.94 -31.35 20.47
CA LEU A 639 -4.26 -30.79 20.33
C LEU A 639 -5.20 -31.90 19.85
N GLY A 640 -6.22 -32.21 20.65
CA GLY A 640 -7.29 -33.12 20.30
C GLY A 640 -8.56 -32.38 19.96
N ILE A 641 -9.23 -32.80 18.89
CA ILE A 641 -10.52 -32.24 18.46
C ILE A 641 -11.62 -33.26 18.70
N THR A 642 -12.65 -32.84 19.44
CA THR A 642 -13.81 -33.66 19.80
C THR A 642 -15.10 -32.90 19.54
N ARG A 643 -16.24 -33.61 19.55
CA ARG A 643 -17.55 -32.97 19.41
C ARG A 643 -18.03 -32.47 20.77
N THR A 644 -18.67 -31.32 20.79
CA THR A 644 -19.41 -30.86 21.99
C THR A 644 -20.69 -31.68 22.17
N ALA A 645 -21.35 -31.52 23.33
CA ALA A 645 -22.69 -32.05 23.53
C ALA A 645 -23.78 -31.21 22.82
N ALA A 646 -23.42 -30.07 22.21
CA ALA A 646 -24.38 -29.21 21.52
C ALA A 646 -24.83 -29.87 20.22
N ARG A 647 -26.16 -29.97 20.05
CA ARG A 647 -26.79 -30.51 18.85
C ARG A 647 -26.95 -29.42 17.80
N PHE A 648 -26.92 -29.76 16.50
CA PHE A 648 -27.07 -28.76 15.44
C PHE A 648 -28.39 -27.98 15.51
N ASP A 649 -29.48 -28.62 15.99
CA ASP A 649 -30.79 -28.00 16.14
C ASP A 649 -30.87 -26.94 17.25
N SER A 650 -29.89 -26.89 18.14
CA SER A 650 -29.83 -25.87 19.21
C SER A 650 -29.62 -24.45 18.68
N LEU A 651 -29.06 -24.27 17.48
CA LEU A 651 -28.87 -22.98 16.82
C LEU A 651 -29.94 -22.66 15.76
N ALA A 652 -30.86 -23.60 15.50
CA ALA A 652 -31.97 -23.42 14.57
C ALA A 652 -33.14 -22.66 15.22
N SER A 653 -33.83 -21.83 14.44
CA SER A 653 -34.94 -21.01 14.90
C SER A 653 -36.30 -21.66 14.64
N THR A 654 -36.55 -22.15 13.42
CA THR A 654 -37.86 -22.73 13.04
C THR A 654 -37.89 -24.25 13.20
N GLU A 655 -39.08 -24.85 13.32
CA GLU A 655 -39.21 -26.30 13.39
C GLU A 655 -38.69 -27.00 12.12
N ASN A 656 -38.84 -26.40 10.94
CA ASN A 656 -38.21 -26.91 9.72
C ASN A 656 -36.68 -26.87 9.79
N GLU A 657 -36.09 -25.76 10.25
CA GLU A 657 -34.63 -25.66 10.43
C GLU A 657 -34.14 -26.72 11.45
N LYS A 658 -34.86 -26.91 12.57
CA LYS A 658 -34.56 -27.95 13.57
C LYS A 658 -34.72 -29.36 13.01
N ALA A 659 -35.72 -29.60 12.17
CA ALA A 659 -35.94 -30.90 11.55
C ALA A 659 -34.79 -31.26 10.59
N VAL A 660 -34.36 -30.31 9.75
CA VAL A 660 -33.20 -30.47 8.87
C VAL A 660 -31.92 -30.67 9.69
N ALA A 661 -31.69 -29.86 10.73
CA ALA A 661 -30.52 -30.00 11.60
C ALA A 661 -30.48 -31.37 12.31
N ARG A 662 -31.62 -31.86 12.80
CA ARG A 662 -31.76 -33.23 13.36
C ARG A 662 -31.50 -34.31 12.31
N ALA A 663 -31.97 -34.11 11.08
CA ALA A 663 -31.71 -35.05 9.99
C ALA A 663 -30.21 -35.11 9.66
N VAL A 664 -29.54 -33.95 9.58
CA VAL A 664 -28.08 -33.85 9.37
C VAL A 664 -27.31 -34.56 10.48
N GLU A 665 -27.74 -34.42 11.73
CA GLU A 665 -27.14 -35.10 12.90
C GLU A 665 -27.14 -36.64 12.80
N THR A 666 -28.05 -37.22 11.99
CA THR A 666 -28.21 -38.67 11.83
C THR A 666 -27.59 -39.24 10.54
N LEU A 667 -26.89 -38.41 9.75
CA LEU A 667 -26.31 -38.85 8.49
C LEU A 667 -25.17 -39.86 8.70
N ASN A 668 -25.12 -40.87 7.82
CA ASN A 668 -24.12 -41.93 7.86
C ASN A 668 -23.10 -41.77 6.71
N ALA A 669 -21.82 -42.09 6.96
CA ALA A 669 -20.70 -41.86 6.03
C ALA A 669 -20.83 -42.57 4.66
N THR A 670 -21.70 -43.58 4.55
CA THR A 670 -21.93 -44.35 3.32
C THR A 670 -23.17 -43.92 2.52
N GLU A 671 -23.99 -43.00 3.02
CA GLU A 671 -25.15 -42.52 2.27
C GLU A 671 -24.71 -41.51 1.20
N PRO A 672 -25.08 -41.70 -0.09
CA PRO A 672 -24.83 -40.70 -1.11
C PRO A 672 -25.63 -39.42 -0.80
N VAL A 673 -25.05 -38.25 -1.08
CA VAL A 673 -25.66 -36.93 -0.86
C VAL A 673 -27.09 -36.83 -1.47
N THR A 674 -27.36 -37.63 -2.50
CA THR A 674 -28.68 -37.76 -3.14
C THR A 674 -29.76 -38.41 -2.26
N GLU A 675 -29.41 -39.29 -1.31
CA GLU A 675 -30.35 -39.82 -0.30
C GLU A 675 -30.56 -38.84 0.85
N THR A 676 -29.54 -38.05 1.22
CA THR A 676 -29.66 -36.93 2.18
C THR A 676 -30.71 -35.91 1.72
N ALA A 677 -30.67 -35.53 0.44
CA ALA A 677 -31.64 -34.63 -0.16
C ALA A 677 -33.07 -35.21 -0.15
N LYS A 678 -33.23 -36.53 -0.28
CA LYS A 678 -34.56 -37.17 -0.21
C LYS A 678 -35.13 -37.14 1.21
N ARG A 679 -34.30 -37.33 2.24
CA ARG A 679 -34.75 -37.22 3.64
C ARG A 679 -35.04 -35.79 4.07
N SER A 680 -34.26 -34.79 3.61
CA SER A 680 -34.49 -33.38 3.96
C SER A 680 -35.71 -32.78 3.25
N VAL A 681 -36.12 -33.33 2.11
CA VAL A 681 -37.30 -32.91 1.32
C VAL A 681 -38.59 -33.62 1.74
N ALA A 682 -38.50 -34.68 2.56
CA ALA A 682 -39.67 -35.31 3.16
C ALA A 682 -40.22 -34.41 4.28
N ALA A 683 -41.00 -33.39 3.89
CA ALA A 683 -41.94 -32.74 4.78
C ALA A 683 -42.73 -33.83 5.54
N PRO A 684 -43.04 -33.66 6.83
CA PRO A 684 -43.87 -34.63 7.53
C PRO A 684 -45.21 -34.69 6.79
N THR A 685 -45.45 -35.79 6.08
CA THR A 685 -46.80 -36.09 5.59
C THR A 685 -47.69 -36.22 6.82
N ALA A 686 -48.98 -35.87 6.70
CA ALA A 686 -49.95 -36.02 7.80
C ALA A 686 -49.99 -37.47 8.36
N GLU A 687 -49.54 -38.45 7.58
CA GLU A 687 -49.35 -39.84 7.99
C GLU A 687 -48.24 -40.02 9.04
N ALA A 688 -47.14 -39.26 8.98
CA ALA A 688 -46.05 -39.29 9.97
C ALA A 688 -46.45 -38.65 11.32
N LEU A 689 -47.39 -37.69 11.33
CA LEU A 689 -47.93 -37.12 12.56
C LEU A 689 -48.83 -38.11 13.32
N THR A 690 -49.48 -39.02 12.60
CA THR A 690 -50.35 -40.04 13.20
C THR A 690 -49.54 -41.14 13.87
N ALA A 691 -48.32 -41.41 13.39
CA ALA A 691 -47.37 -42.33 14.03
C ALA A 691 -46.74 -41.80 15.32
N LEU A 692 -46.76 -40.47 15.55
CA LEU A 692 -46.19 -39.82 16.74
C LEU A 692 -47.22 -39.55 17.86
N GLN A 693 -48.53 -39.66 17.58
CA GLN A 693 -49.59 -39.49 18.60
C GLN A 693 -50.01 -40.80 19.27
N GLY A 694 -49.44 -41.95 18.87
CA GLY A 694 -49.83 -43.28 19.35
C GLY A 694 -48.95 -43.92 20.43
N VAL A 695 -47.98 -43.21 21.01
CA VAL A 695 -47.08 -43.77 22.03
C VAL A 695 -47.13 -42.94 23.31
N GLU A 696 -48.26 -43.01 24.01
CA GLU A 696 -48.27 -42.87 25.47
C GLU A 696 -47.73 -44.16 26.06
N GLY A 697 -46.41 -44.24 26.15
CA GLY A 697 -45.71 -45.36 26.77
C GLY A 697 -44.28 -44.94 27.02
N GLU A 698 -43.86 -44.97 28.27
CA GLU A 698 -42.52 -44.64 28.75
C GLU A 698 -41.44 -45.13 27.78
N ALA A 699 -40.86 -44.22 27.00
CA ALA A 699 -39.62 -44.49 26.29
C ALA A 699 -38.49 -44.42 27.32
N THR A 700 -38.22 -45.57 27.93
CA THR A 700 -36.92 -45.88 28.52
C THR A 700 -35.83 -45.38 27.57
N ALA A 701 -34.99 -44.50 28.09
CA ALA A 701 -33.80 -44.03 27.41
C ALA A 701 -32.99 -45.25 26.92
N VAL A 702 -33.01 -45.49 25.61
CA VAL A 702 -32.04 -46.38 24.97
C VAL A 702 -30.71 -45.64 25.01
N THR A 703 -29.98 -45.91 26.07
CA THR A 703 -28.53 -45.77 26.15
C THR A 703 -27.90 -46.75 25.16
N GLU A 704 -27.83 -46.36 23.89
CA GLU A 704 -26.78 -46.84 23.00
C GLU A 704 -26.10 -45.63 22.37
N ALA A 705 -24.87 -45.41 22.83
CA ALA A 705 -23.91 -44.54 22.19
C ALA A 705 -23.62 -45.10 20.79
N THR A 706 -24.37 -44.66 19.78
CA THR A 706 -23.87 -44.72 18.40
C THR A 706 -22.78 -43.65 18.28
N SER A 707 -21.52 -44.09 18.18
CA SER A 707 -20.36 -43.23 17.94
C SER A 707 -20.65 -42.16 16.88
N PRO A 708 -20.13 -40.92 17.04
CA PRO A 708 -20.35 -39.83 16.10
C PRO A 708 -19.83 -40.23 14.71
N VAL A 709 -20.68 -40.07 13.69
CA VAL A 709 -20.35 -40.51 12.33
C VAL A 709 -19.56 -39.42 11.60
N ALA A 710 -18.29 -39.36 11.97
CA ALA A 710 -17.20 -38.66 11.29
C ALA A 710 -17.16 -38.99 9.77
N GLY A 711 -17.08 -37.96 8.91
CA GLY A 711 -16.71 -38.09 7.49
C GLY A 711 -17.79 -37.86 6.44
N HIS A 712 -19.04 -37.46 6.79
CA HIS A 712 -20.05 -37.10 5.79
C HIS A 712 -19.93 -35.60 5.42
N PRO A 713 -19.81 -35.20 4.14
CA PRO A 713 -19.49 -33.81 3.76
C PRO A 713 -20.46 -32.75 4.31
N VAL A 714 -21.76 -33.06 4.34
CA VAL A 714 -22.81 -32.16 4.90
C VAL A 714 -22.69 -32.06 6.43
N TYR A 715 -22.31 -33.15 7.11
CA TYR A 715 -22.13 -33.17 8.55
C TYR A 715 -20.88 -32.38 8.97
N GLU A 716 -19.76 -32.59 8.26
CA GLU A 716 -18.51 -31.87 8.46
C GLU A 716 -18.68 -30.36 8.18
N SER A 717 -19.48 -29.99 7.17
CA SER A 717 -19.81 -28.58 6.91
C SER A 717 -20.56 -27.93 8.08
N PHE A 718 -21.44 -28.68 8.76
CA PHE A 718 -22.16 -28.17 9.93
C PHE A 718 -21.27 -28.02 11.16
N LEU A 719 -20.24 -28.86 11.31
CA LEU A 719 -19.21 -28.71 12.34
C LEU A 719 -18.41 -27.41 12.19
N GLY A 720 -18.18 -26.98 10.93
CA GLY A 720 -17.42 -25.78 10.60
C GLY A 720 -18.19 -24.46 10.68
N PHE A 721 -19.48 -24.45 11.05
CA PHE A 721 -20.21 -23.19 11.23
C PHE A 721 -19.74 -22.43 12.45
N THR A 722 -19.45 -21.15 12.29
CA THR A 722 -18.98 -20.27 13.36
C THR A 722 -20.13 -19.53 14.06
N SER A 723 -21.32 -19.51 13.44
CA SER A 723 -22.47 -18.76 13.95
C SER A 723 -23.81 -19.46 13.70
N ALA A 724 -24.81 -19.12 14.52
CA ALA A 724 -26.19 -19.56 14.31
C ALA A 724 -26.74 -19.12 12.94
N ARG A 725 -26.28 -17.97 12.43
CA ARG A 725 -26.75 -17.41 11.16
C ARG A 725 -26.33 -18.26 9.97
N GLU A 726 -25.09 -18.76 9.96
CA GLU A 726 -24.59 -19.68 8.92
C GLU A 726 -25.39 -20.99 8.91
N LEU A 727 -25.62 -21.58 10.08
CA LEU A 727 -26.42 -22.79 10.22
C LEU A 727 -27.87 -22.59 9.77
N GLN A 728 -28.49 -21.47 10.16
CA GLN A 728 -29.86 -21.13 9.74
C GLN A 728 -29.96 -20.94 8.22
N GLN A 729 -28.98 -20.30 7.59
CA GLN A 729 -28.95 -20.17 6.13
C GLN A 729 -28.80 -21.53 5.44
N ALA A 730 -27.89 -22.38 5.91
CA ALA A 730 -27.68 -23.71 5.35
C ALA A 730 -28.92 -24.61 5.48
N THR A 731 -29.54 -24.63 6.67
CA THR A 731 -30.77 -25.41 6.91
C THR A 731 -31.96 -24.90 6.07
N ARG A 732 -32.08 -23.59 5.84
CA ARG A 732 -33.09 -23.04 4.92
C ARG A 732 -32.89 -23.50 3.49
N GLN A 733 -31.66 -23.49 2.99
CA GLN A 733 -31.36 -23.99 1.64
C GLN A 733 -31.70 -25.48 1.52
N LEU A 734 -31.36 -26.29 2.53
CA LEU A 734 -31.61 -27.73 2.54
C LEU A 734 -33.09 -28.10 2.74
N SER A 735 -33.88 -27.25 3.40
CA SER A 735 -35.31 -27.48 3.65
C SER A 735 -36.18 -27.38 2.38
N GLY A 736 -35.67 -26.75 1.32
CA GLY A 736 -36.46 -26.48 0.11
C GLY A 736 -37.59 -25.46 0.30
N GLN A 737 -37.65 -24.72 1.41
CA GLN A 737 -38.71 -23.75 1.71
C GLN A 737 -38.91 -22.75 0.56
N ILE A 738 -37.82 -22.34 -0.11
CA ILE A 738 -37.86 -21.42 -1.24
C ILE A 738 -38.81 -21.88 -2.36
N HIS A 739 -38.98 -23.20 -2.58
CA HIS A 739 -39.92 -23.71 -3.57
C HIS A 739 -41.38 -23.49 -3.15
N ALA A 740 -41.69 -23.68 -1.86
CA ALA A 740 -43.01 -23.41 -1.31
C ALA A 740 -43.31 -21.90 -1.28
N ASP A 741 -42.31 -21.06 -0.98
CA ASP A 741 -42.42 -19.60 -1.01
C ASP A 741 -42.67 -19.10 -2.44
N MET A 742 -41.93 -19.62 -3.43
CA MET A 742 -42.14 -19.32 -4.85
C MET A 742 -43.53 -19.74 -5.33
N ALA A 743 -43.99 -20.94 -4.98
CA ALA A 743 -45.33 -21.41 -5.33
C ALA A 743 -46.41 -20.51 -4.69
N SER A 744 -46.24 -20.14 -3.42
CA SER A 744 -47.14 -19.24 -2.70
C SER A 744 -47.17 -17.85 -3.32
N ALA A 745 -46.01 -17.30 -3.69
CA ALA A 745 -45.89 -16.02 -4.38
C ALA A 745 -46.57 -16.07 -5.76
N GLN A 746 -46.37 -17.12 -6.55
CA GLN A 746 -47.04 -17.30 -7.85
C GLN A 746 -48.56 -17.38 -7.71
N ILE A 747 -49.07 -18.11 -6.70
CA ILE A 747 -50.50 -18.17 -6.41
C ILE A 747 -51.02 -16.78 -6.04
N ASN A 748 -50.29 -16.04 -5.20
CA ASN A 748 -50.70 -14.69 -4.80
C ASN A 748 -50.69 -13.71 -6.00
N GLU A 749 -49.69 -13.80 -6.87
CA GLU A 749 -49.59 -13.00 -8.09
C GLU A 749 -50.73 -13.22 -9.08
N SER A 750 -51.30 -14.43 -9.13
CA SER A 750 -52.44 -14.73 -9.99
C SER A 750 -53.67 -13.86 -9.69
N ARG A 751 -53.74 -13.23 -8.51
CA ARG A 751 -54.79 -12.26 -8.15
C ARG A 751 -54.65 -10.97 -8.95
N ASN A 752 -53.43 -10.49 -9.20
CA ASN A 752 -53.20 -9.22 -9.92
C ASN A 752 -53.78 -9.23 -11.35
N LEU A 753 -53.67 -10.37 -12.04
CA LEU A 753 -54.27 -10.55 -13.38
C LEU A 753 -55.80 -10.56 -13.32
N ARG A 754 -56.37 -11.30 -12.36
CA ARG A 754 -57.82 -11.42 -12.17
C ARG A 754 -58.46 -10.10 -11.72
N ASP A 755 -57.81 -9.40 -10.80
CA ASP A 755 -58.26 -8.11 -10.30
C ASP A 755 -58.18 -7.06 -11.40
N THR A 756 -57.12 -7.06 -12.22
CA THR A 756 -57.03 -6.13 -13.36
C THR A 756 -58.12 -6.41 -14.40
N ALA A 757 -58.41 -7.68 -14.72
CA ALA A 757 -59.51 -8.01 -15.64
C ALA A 757 -60.87 -7.56 -15.09
N THR A 758 -61.13 -7.82 -13.80
CA THR A 758 -62.38 -7.42 -13.12
C THR A 758 -62.49 -5.89 -13.04
N GLU A 759 -61.38 -5.20 -12.78
CA GLU A 759 -61.31 -3.76 -12.72
C GLU A 759 -61.55 -3.12 -14.09
N ARG A 760 -61.00 -3.71 -15.16
CA ARG A 760 -61.28 -3.27 -16.54
C ARG A 760 -62.75 -3.43 -16.89
N LEU A 761 -63.37 -4.56 -16.55
CA LEU A 761 -64.81 -4.78 -16.78
C LEU A 761 -65.66 -3.73 -16.06
N ARG A 762 -65.38 -3.46 -14.78
CA ARG A 762 -66.08 -2.41 -14.01
C ARG A 762 -65.84 -1.00 -14.57
N GLN A 763 -64.64 -0.74 -15.08
CA GLN A 763 -64.31 0.53 -15.74
C GLN A 763 -65.13 0.69 -17.03
N ALA A 764 -65.27 -0.37 -17.81
CA ALA A 764 -66.06 -0.37 -19.05
C ALA A 764 -67.57 -0.20 -18.80
N GLU A 765 -68.09 -0.72 -17.69
CA GLU A 765 -69.50 -0.51 -17.26
C GLU A 765 -69.77 0.89 -16.68
N GLY A 766 -68.79 1.79 -16.67
CA GLY A 766 -68.93 3.14 -16.09
C GLY A 766 -69.04 3.15 -14.56
N ARG A 767 -68.72 2.04 -13.88
CA ARG A 767 -68.96 1.83 -12.44
C ARG A 767 -67.80 2.22 -11.51
N ARG A 768 -66.69 2.78 -12.02
CA ARG A 768 -65.53 3.21 -11.18
C ARG A 768 -64.86 4.50 -11.67
N THR A 769 -64.39 5.31 -10.73
CA THR A 769 -63.78 6.64 -10.94
C THR A 769 -62.27 6.76 -10.66
N ALA A 770 -61.55 5.68 -10.32
CA ALA A 770 -60.09 5.70 -10.12
C ALA A 770 -59.37 4.87 -11.21
N SER A 771 -58.56 5.52 -12.07
CA SER A 771 -58.03 4.95 -13.33
C SER A 771 -56.52 4.63 -13.26
N ASP A 772 -56.15 3.51 -12.64
CA ASP A 772 -54.80 2.94 -12.84
C ASP A 772 -54.70 2.25 -14.21
N ILE A 773 -55.85 1.91 -14.80
CA ILE A 773 -55.99 1.43 -16.17
C ILE A 773 -56.24 2.62 -17.09
N LYS A 774 -55.29 2.91 -17.99
CA LYS A 774 -55.43 3.90 -19.06
C LYS A 774 -56.01 3.22 -20.27
N ALA A 775 -57.23 3.60 -20.65
CA ALA A 775 -57.97 3.04 -21.78
C ALA A 775 -58.30 4.13 -22.79
N ASP A 776 -58.35 3.78 -24.08
CA ASP A 776 -58.86 4.62 -25.15
C ASP A 776 -60.30 4.26 -25.53
N ASP A 777 -60.93 5.12 -26.35
CA ASP A 777 -62.31 4.94 -26.82
C ASP A 777 -62.47 3.73 -27.76
N ASN A 778 -61.35 3.22 -28.31
CA ASN A 778 -61.33 2.04 -29.17
C ASN A 778 -61.19 0.72 -28.38
N GLY A 779 -61.16 0.80 -27.05
CA GLY A 779 -61.10 -0.35 -26.16
C GLY A 779 -59.69 -0.89 -25.89
N ALA A 780 -58.64 -0.22 -26.35
CA ALA A 780 -57.27 -0.53 -25.98
C ALA A 780 -56.96 0.04 -24.60
N TRP A 781 -56.27 -0.72 -23.77
CA TRP A 781 -55.91 -0.28 -22.43
C TRP A 781 -54.58 -0.82 -21.93
N ALA A 782 -53.99 -0.09 -20.99
CA ALA A 782 -52.73 -0.42 -20.33
C ALA A 782 -52.80 -0.17 -18.83
N LYS A 783 -52.12 -1.02 -18.04
CA LYS A 783 -51.92 -0.85 -16.60
C LYS A 783 -50.45 -1.07 -16.26
N LEU A 784 -49.86 -0.11 -15.55
CA LEU A 784 -48.59 -0.32 -14.84
C LEU A 784 -48.88 -1.03 -13.53
N LEU A 785 -48.21 -2.15 -13.29
CA LEU A 785 -48.32 -2.91 -12.06
C LEU A 785 -47.13 -2.60 -11.16
N GLY A 786 -47.41 -2.28 -9.90
CA GLY A 786 -46.44 -2.26 -8.80
C GLY A 786 -47.13 -2.83 -7.57
N ASN A 787 -46.62 -3.96 -7.06
CA ASN A 787 -47.19 -4.63 -5.90
C ASN A 787 -46.07 -5.08 -4.96
N TRP A 788 -46.26 -4.81 -3.67
CA TRP A 788 -45.38 -5.29 -2.61
C TRP A 788 -46.21 -6.16 -1.68
N GLY A 789 -45.78 -7.40 -1.51
CA GLY A 789 -46.45 -8.37 -0.65
C GLY A 789 -45.49 -8.87 0.40
N HIS A 790 -46.00 -9.19 1.57
CA HIS A 790 -45.27 -9.98 2.56
C HIS A 790 -46.16 -11.12 3.04
N ALA A 791 -45.54 -12.24 3.38
CA ALA A 791 -46.14 -13.33 4.13
C ALA A 791 -45.40 -13.43 5.47
N SER A 792 -46.13 -13.36 6.57
CA SER A 792 -45.56 -13.59 7.90
C SER A 792 -45.18 -15.06 8.07
N GLY A 793 -44.05 -15.31 8.72
CA GLY A 793 -43.68 -16.66 9.14
C GLY A 793 -44.51 -17.14 10.32
N ASN A 794 -44.27 -18.39 10.72
CA ASN A 794 -44.76 -18.97 11.96
C ASN A 794 -43.65 -19.82 12.61
N ASN A 795 -43.98 -20.58 13.66
CA ASN A 795 -43.02 -21.45 14.33
C ASN A 795 -42.41 -22.52 13.40
N ASN A 796 -43.09 -22.84 12.29
CA ASN A 796 -42.68 -23.90 11.37
C ASN A 796 -41.77 -23.39 10.25
N ALA A 797 -42.07 -22.24 9.64
CA ALA A 797 -41.37 -21.70 8.48
C ALA A 797 -41.21 -20.18 8.57
N THR A 798 -40.16 -19.66 7.95
CA THR A 798 -39.94 -18.20 7.88
C THR A 798 -40.87 -17.51 6.90
N GLY A 799 -41.08 -16.20 7.06
CA GLY A 799 -41.85 -15.40 6.11
C GLY A 799 -41.05 -15.04 4.86
N TYR A 800 -41.72 -14.44 3.88
CA TYR A 800 -41.10 -13.91 2.67
C TYR A 800 -41.66 -12.54 2.30
N GLN A 801 -40.87 -11.77 1.55
CA GLN A 801 -41.30 -10.54 0.90
C GLN A 801 -41.23 -10.67 -0.61
N THR A 802 -42.16 -10.02 -1.31
CA THR A 802 -42.23 -9.97 -2.77
C THR A 802 -42.35 -8.53 -3.23
N SER A 803 -41.64 -8.21 -4.30
CA SER A 803 -41.83 -6.98 -5.06
C SER A 803 -42.05 -7.33 -6.52
N THR A 804 -43.27 -7.08 -7.00
CA THR A 804 -43.69 -7.37 -8.37
C THR A 804 -43.90 -6.07 -9.11
N TYR A 805 -43.28 -5.92 -10.28
CA TYR A 805 -43.54 -4.83 -11.20
C TYR A 805 -43.81 -5.35 -12.60
N GLY A 806 -44.61 -4.63 -13.38
CA GLY A 806 -44.97 -5.09 -14.71
C GLY A 806 -45.83 -4.14 -15.51
N VAL A 807 -46.15 -4.57 -16.73
CA VAL A 807 -47.09 -3.92 -17.63
C VAL A 807 -48.10 -4.95 -18.09
N LEU A 808 -49.38 -4.62 -17.95
CA LEU A 808 -50.49 -5.32 -18.61
C LEU A 808 -51.04 -4.43 -19.71
N LEU A 809 -51.34 -5.05 -20.85
CA LEU A 809 -51.97 -4.44 -22.01
C LEU A 809 -53.18 -5.29 -22.39
N GLY A 810 -54.26 -4.66 -22.82
CA GLY A 810 -55.39 -5.40 -23.36
C GLY A 810 -56.19 -4.62 -24.37
N LEU A 811 -57.08 -5.34 -25.02
CA LEU A 811 -58.02 -4.85 -26.00
C LEU A 811 -59.37 -5.49 -25.68
N ASP A 812 -60.42 -4.70 -25.54
CA ASP A 812 -61.78 -5.19 -25.36
C ASP A 812 -62.79 -4.37 -26.16
N SER A 813 -63.83 -5.03 -26.70
CA SER A 813 -64.88 -4.40 -27.50
C SER A 813 -66.24 -4.92 -27.07
N GLU A 814 -67.25 -4.05 -27.20
CA GLU A 814 -68.66 -4.44 -27.13
C GLU A 814 -68.99 -5.32 -28.34
N LEU A 815 -69.72 -6.41 -28.09
CA LEU A 815 -70.19 -7.36 -29.08
C LEU A 815 -71.69 -7.19 -29.37
N PHE A 816 -72.48 -6.85 -28.33
CA PHE A 816 -73.93 -6.60 -28.36
C PHE A 816 -74.30 -5.65 -27.21
N ASP A 817 -75.56 -5.18 -27.13
CA ASP A 817 -76.03 -4.17 -26.17
C ASP A 817 -75.70 -4.48 -24.68
N ASP A 818 -75.43 -5.75 -24.32
CA ASP A 818 -75.08 -6.18 -22.96
C ASP A 818 -73.83 -7.09 -22.86
N GLY A 819 -72.97 -7.18 -23.89
CA GLY A 819 -71.85 -8.14 -23.92
C GLY A 819 -70.52 -7.53 -24.37
N ARG A 820 -69.44 -7.75 -23.60
CA ARG A 820 -68.07 -7.29 -23.93
C ARG A 820 -67.08 -8.45 -23.93
N LEU A 821 -66.23 -8.52 -24.95
CA LEU A 821 -65.14 -9.50 -25.06
C LEU A 821 -63.81 -8.78 -25.13
N GLY A 822 -62.79 -9.33 -24.48
CA GLY A 822 -61.45 -8.79 -24.52
C GLY A 822 -60.35 -9.81 -24.35
N VAL A 823 -59.15 -9.42 -24.76
CA VAL A 823 -57.90 -10.15 -24.56
C VAL A 823 -56.93 -9.27 -23.79
N MET A 824 -56.19 -9.90 -22.86
CA MET A 824 -55.15 -9.26 -22.07
C MET A 824 -53.85 -10.04 -22.24
N THR A 825 -52.74 -9.33 -22.30
CA THR A 825 -51.39 -9.87 -22.23
C THR A 825 -50.51 -8.96 -21.38
N GLY A 826 -49.36 -9.44 -20.94
CA GLY A 826 -48.45 -8.59 -20.18
C GLY A 826 -47.18 -9.29 -19.76
N TYR A 827 -46.33 -8.52 -19.10
CA TYR A 827 -45.07 -8.99 -18.53
C TYR A 827 -44.97 -8.49 -17.10
N THR A 828 -44.72 -9.42 -16.17
CA THR A 828 -44.39 -9.11 -14.78
C THR A 828 -43.02 -9.68 -14.44
N ARG A 829 -42.32 -9.00 -13.54
CA ARG A 829 -41.11 -9.48 -12.89
C ARG A 829 -41.29 -9.35 -11.39
N THR A 830 -41.07 -10.44 -10.69
CA THR A 830 -41.11 -10.48 -9.22
C THR A 830 -39.72 -10.77 -8.67
N SER A 831 -39.32 -9.98 -7.68
CA SER A 831 -38.22 -10.30 -6.79
C SER A 831 -38.79 -10.84 -5.50
N LEU A 832 -38.31 -12.01 -5.07
CA LEU A 832 -38.68 -12.65 -3.81
C LEU A 832 -37.45 -12.68 -2.90
N ASP A 833 -37.63 -12.23 -1.67
CA ASP A 833 -36.63 -12.32 -0.61
C ASP A 833 -37.19 -13.17 0.54
N GLY A 834 -36.48 -14.24 0.87
CA GLY A 834 -36.89 -15.23 1.87
C GLY A 834 -36.22 -14.98 3.22
N GLY A 835 -36.85 -15.42 4.30
CA GLY A 835 -36.27 -15.31 5.64
C GLY A 835 -36.69 -14.08 6.43
N TYR A 836 -37.81 -13.47 6.07
CA TYR A 836 -38.42 -12.36 6.78
C TYR A 836 -39.02 -12.84 8.12
N GLN A 837 -38.53 -12.30 9.24
CA GLN A 837 -39.12 -12.47 10.56
C GLN A 837 -39.71 -11.12 10.98
N SER A 838 -41.00 -11.13 11.33
CA SER A 838 -41.71 -9.96 11.90
C SER A 838 -41.47 -9.84 13.39
#